data_AF-A0A0V0Y709-F1
#
_entry.id   AF-A0A0V0Y709-F1
#
_cell.length_a   1.000
_cell.length_b   1.000
_cell.length_c   1.000
_cell.angle_alpha   90.00
_cell.angle_beta   90.00
_cell.angle_gamma   90.00
#
_symmetry.space_group_name_H-M   'P 1'
#
loop_
_entity.id
_entity.type
_entity.pdbx_description
1 polymer ?
#
loop_
_entity_poly.entity_id
_entity_poly.type
_entity_poly.pdbx_seq_one_letter_code
_entity_poly.pdbx_strand_id
1 'polypeptide(L)'
;MWLLCSFLCFILISSTIADTCRNPTLVKHSGYSSTDSFFHAKTAIVIEFSVNCDHPVKEYPLYWEYEGDVHLAAQLPTGLHYQITFVNDHKKIARGQYDIRIFDEEGFAALRKAMRSKVDTNEAVKPIFTVSYYHPKVYTCEKKPFSFVVHSSTLHNERKGNYFPEIQKKKTKNSMKHLECFDIILNSETNRIFAGTVLSGHLVIALTVPIRIGQLVVALTGEMRTKWVDKVSENIFDSVEPIVNFKTQMYLNERGTDDPVEPGNYSLPFQFTLPLHLPSSFQAEFGFIRYVCFATATILPGQTCSIGTTKQCKEFKVEKEINIVDVVRFQDLRHVGRQRPVQAEECFELIGCCRKQGRIEALIRLDEGVFLVGDTVLAKLEIQNCSRRRPLRRCSLFLLQEALFHSQSFHGTTSSNRTLVKVLDVASLQLPQPGDRFSQNVELHIPENTQPSSLDAPLIRLSMALTSKEQARLLFTDSTPPPISSLKSLACRAVAINYASRNFEKNNFFGKNFSKRQKPNLNIAVALENELWNWIKEAVNEMQAWLEKVASLFIGFSFEDVSGYLTQFIGKIYWKRGCIEVDEVRTVEAIVSMDEICPRFAFQLFCAYAMVEKFELINVYYLRQLEFTLPSHPLYHFWFYVIFKQWNVFNELAITTRMLVSNVFTWAMYHGFVELTEFLWCRMNQSQLEMSCVIHWNRFCKSATNERVFAYLCNKLCQRNENSICRMTIACFFRTLRRRGGFREGSDLLAFLLINGCAVLKAKLFEARSFEVLRSVVKHFDVRLYRILQLSISPAQLEKAIQTLKPHFTEEEFNFCRSVVHARH
;
A
#
# COMPACT_ATOMS: atom_id res chain seq x y z
N MET A 1 -86.02 27.25 -9.54
CA MET A 1 -85.18 28.13 -8.68
C MET A 1 -84.20 27.37 -7.78
N TRP A 2 -84.37 26.06 -7.52
CA TRP A 2 -83.45 25.27 -6.68
C TRP A 2 -82.26 24.60 -7.42
N LEU A 3 -82.29 24.53 -8.76
CA LEU A 3 -81.20 23.94 -9.56
C LEU A 3 -80.07 24.92 -9.93
N LEU A 4 -80.33 26.23 -9.91
CA LEU A 4 -79.33 27.28 -10.18
C LEU A 4 -78.44 27.60 -8.96
N CYS A 5 -78.91 27.35 -7.73
CA CYS A 5 -78.10 27.52 -6.52
C CYS A 5 -77.11 26.36 -6.31
N SER A 6 -77.42 25.15 -6.77
CA SER A 6 -76.51 23.99 -6.62
C SER A 6 -75.29 24.08 -7.56
N PHE A 7 -75.46 24.66 -8.76
CA PHE A 7 -74.37 24.85 -9.72
C PHE A 7 -73.39 25.96 -9.33
N LEU A 8 -73.86 27.00 -8.61
CA LEU A 8 -72.99 28.05 -8.06
C LEU A 8 -72.20 27.59 -6.83
N CYS A 9 -72.70 26.63 -6.06
CA CYS A 9 -71.96 26.05 -4.93
C CYS A 9 -70.89 25.04 -5.34
N PHE A 10 -70.99 24.42 -6.53
CA PHE A 10 -69.98 23.47 -7.01
C PHE A 10 -68.76 24.12 -7.69
N ILE A 11 -68.82 25.41 -8.02
CA ILE A 11 -67.67 26.16 -8.58
C ILE A 11 -66.79 26.77 -7.46
N LEU A 12 -67.26 26.80 -6.21
CA LEU A 12 -66.57 27.46 -5.10
C LEU A 12 -65.80 26.54 -4.14
N ILE A 13 -65.76 25.22 -4.38
CA ILE A 13 -65.00 24.27 -3.52
C ILE A 13 -64.15 23.34 -4.37
N SER A 14 -63.18 23.92 -5.08
CA SER A 14 -61.98 23.23 -5.56
C SER A 14 -60.81 24.21 -5.59
N SER A 15 -60.59 24.90 -4.47
CA SER A 15 -59.27 25.40 -4.12
C SER A 15 -58.67 24.41 -3.13
N THR A 16 -58.18 23.28 -3.62
CA THR A 16 -57.07 22.63 -2.93
C THR A 16 -55.96 23.66 -2.94
N ILE A 17 -55.77 24.34 -1.80
CA ILE A 17 -54.57 25.13 -1.54
C ILE A 17 -53.43 24.14 -1.76
N ALA A 18 -52.72 24.29 -2.88
CA ALA A 18 -51.42 23.66 -3.00
C ALA A 18 -50.59 24.28 -1.87
N ASP A 19 -50.26 23.49 -0.86
CA ASP A 19 -49.38 23.93 0.22
C ASP A 19 -48.03 24.28 -0.42
N THR A 20 -47.85 25.57 -0.71
CA THR A 20 -46.62 26.12 -1.25
C THR A 20 -45.58 26.15 -0.14
N CYS A 21 -44.36 25.67 -0.46
CA CYS A 21 -43.26 25.68 0.50
C CYS A 21 -42.99 27.12 0.97
N ARG A 22 -43.25 27.39 2.25
CA ARG A 22 -42.91 28.67 2.89
C ARG A 22 -41.51 28.59 3.49
N ASN A 23 -40.71 29.63 3.23
CA ASN A 23 -39.31 29.79 3.66
C ASN A 23 -38.40 28.58 3.33
N PRO A 24 -38.17 28.26 2.04
CA PRO A 24 -37.24 27.22 1.66
C PRO A 24 -35.82 27.52 2.17
N THR A 25 -35.30 26.64 3.03
CA THR A 25 -33.94 26.75 3.59
C THR A 25 -33.04 25.63 3.10
N LEU A 26 -31.82 25.98 2.69
CA LEU A 26 -30.78 25.03 2.28
C LEU A 26 -30.23 24.29 3.50
N VAL A 27 -30.44 22.97 3.57
CA VAL A 27 -30.03 22.16 4.73
C VAL A 27 -28.62 21.57 4.56
N LYS A 28 -28.37 20.97 3.41
CA LYS A 28 -27.11 20.31 3.06
C LYS A 28 -26.90 20.45 1.57
N HIS A 29 -25.66 20.69 1.16
CA HIS A 29 -25.25 20.58 -0.23
C HIS A 29 -23.90 19.88 -0.31
N SER A 30 -23.73 19.06 -1.34
CA SER A 30 -22.48 18.42 -1.71
C SER A 30 -22.37 18.48 -3.22
N GLY A 31 -21.15 18.65 -3.72
CA GLY A 31 -20.93 18.66 -5.15
C GLY A 31 -19.74 17.81 -5.55
N TYR A 32 -19.72 17.51 -6.83
CA TYR A 32 -18.66 16.83 -7.52
C TYR A 32 -18.38 17.55 -8.83
N SER A 33 -17.13 17.53 -9.26
CA SER A 33 -16.75 17.96 -10.60
C SER A 33 -15.74 17.01 -11.20
N SER A 34 -15.85 16.71 -12.50
CA SER A 34 -14.83 15.93 -13.18
C SER A 34 -13.52 16.71 -13.29
N THR A 35 -12.47 16.16 -12.70
CA THR A 35 -11.13 16.76 -12.70
C THR A 35 -10.20 16.16 -13.74
N ASP A 36 -10.64 15.14 -14.49
CA ASP A 36 -9.77 14.42 -15.42
C ASP A 36 -10.19 14.64 -16.89
N SER A 37 -9.32 15.31 -17.65
CA SER A 37 -9.51 15.55 -19.09
C SER A 37 -9.11 14.38 -19.97
N PHE A 38 -8.44 13.35 -19.44
CA PHE A 38 -8.09 12.15 -20.20
C PHE A 38 -9.31 11.24 -20.39
N PHE A 39 -10.17 11.11 -19.37
CA PHE A 39 -11.39 10.26 -19.46
C PHE A 39 -12.67 11.00 -19.83
N HIS A 40 -12.68 12.33 -19.79
CA HIS A 40 -13.86 13.13 -20.11
C HIS A 40 -13.49 14.13 -21.20
N ALA A 41 -14.39 14.34 -22.17
CA ALA A 41 -14.21 15.37 -23.19
C ALA A 41 -14.63 16.78 -22.70
N LYS A 42 -15.42 16.83 -21.62
CA LYS A 42 -15.98 18.03 -21.01
C LYS A 42 -15.94 17.91 -19.48
N THR A 43 -15.83 19.04 -18.79
CA THR A 43 -16.00 19.07 -17.33
C THR A 43 -17.48 19.06 -17.00
N ALA A 44 -17.91 18.12 -16.17
CA ALA A 44 -19.26 18.03 -15.62
C ALA A 44 -19.20 18.38 -14.14
N ILE A 45 -20.04 19.34 -13.70
CA ILE A 45 -20.23 19.69 -12.30
C ILE A 45 -21.63 19.23 -11.91
N VAL A 46 -21.70 18.39 -10.87
CA VAL A 46 -22.93 17.83 -10.30
C VAL A 46 -23.04 18.30 -8.87
N ILE A 47 -24.15 18.93 -8.51
CA ILE A 47 -24.38 19.46 -7.16
C ILE A 47 -25.72 18.94 -6.67
N GLU A 48 -25.69 18.29 -5.52
CA GLU A 48 -26.88 17.77 -4.84
C GLU A 48 -27.15 18.61 -3.60
N PHE A 49 -28.41 18.96 -3.39
CA PHE A 49 -28.82 19.72 -2.22
C PHE A 49 -30.22 19.35 -1.74
N SER A 50 -30.47 19.60 -0.46
CA SER A 50 -31.75 19.36 0.20
C SER A 50 -32.35 20.66 0.70
N VAL A 51 -33.66 20.81 0.47
CA VAL A 51 -34.43 21.97 0.92
C VAL A 51 -35.39 21.55 2.01
N ASN A 52 -35.48 22.35 3.07
CA ASN A 52 -36.50 22.20 4.10
C ASN A 52 -37.52 23.33 4.02
N CYS A 53 -38.78 22.98 4.25
CA CYS A 53 -39.92 23.89 4.22
C CYS A 53 -40.61 23.87 5.58
N ASP A 54 -41.26 24.96 5.95
CA ASP A 54 -41.99 25.05 7.23
C ASP A 54 -43.15 24.04 7.31
N HIS A 55 -43.67 23.59 6.16
CA HIS A 55 -44.68 22.53 6.05
C HIS A 55 -44.20 21.43 5.09
N PRO A 56 -44.60 20.15 5.33
CA PRO A 56 -44.18 19.04 4.48
C PRO A 56 -44.86 19.10 3.10
N VAL A 57 -44.08 19.46 2.08
CA VAL A 57 -44.54 19.51 0.67
C VAL A 57 -43.94 18.33 -0.11
N LYS A 58 -44.72 17.76 -1.03
CA LYS A 58 -44.28 16.63 -1.88
C LYS A 58 -43.40 17.08 -3.05
N GLU A 59 -43.75 18.18 -3.70
CA GLU A 59 -43.08 18.69 -4.89
C GLU A 59 -42.91 20.20 -4.77
N TYR A 60 -41.72 20.69 -5.10
CA TYR A 60 -41.44 22.13 -5.11
C TYR A 60 -40.46 22.42 -6.26
N PRO A 61 -40.94 22.91 -7.41
CA PRO A 61 -40.09 23.11 -8.58
C PRO A 61 -39.10 24.25 -8.32
N LEU A 62 -37.82 23.98 -8.51
CA LEU A 62 -36.74 24.94 -8.36
C LEU A 62 -36.01 25.12 -9.68
N TYR A 63 -35.63 26.34 -9.98
CA TYR A 63 -34.83 26.71 -11.15
C TYR A 63 -33.46 27.16 -10.70
N TRP A 64 -32.44 26.82 -11.48
CA TRP A 64 -31.08 27.26 -11.21
C TRP A 64 -30.56 28.06 -12.38
N GLU A 65 -29.74 29.07 -12.08
CA GLU A 65 -29.07 29.91 -13.06
C GLU A 65 -27.56 29.98 -12.76
N TYR A 66 -26.79 29.90 -13.84
CA TYR A 66 -25.35 30.12 -13.84
C TYR A 66 -24.94 30.81 -15.15
N GLU A 67 -24.26 31.96 -15.06
CA GLU A 67 -23.78 32.73 -16.23
C GLU A 67 -24.84 32.99 -17.32
N GLY A 68 -26.11 33.14 -16.93
CA GLY A 68 -27.23 33.38 -17.85
C GLY A 68 -27.91 32.13 -18.43
N ASP A 69 -27.41 30.92 -18.15
CA ASP A 69 -28.10 29.67 -18.49
C ASP A 69 -29.04 29.27 -17.35
N VAL A 70 -30.33 29.07 -17.67
CA VAL A 70 -31.38 28.77 -16.68
C VAL A 70 -32.06 27.44 -16.97
N HIS A 71 -32.11 26.55 -15.98
CA HIS A 71 -32.71 25.22 -16.10
C HIS A 71 -33.53 24.84 -14.86
N LEU A 72 -34.44 23.87 -15.01
CA LEU A 72 -35.14 23.25 -13.88
C LEU A 72 -34.19 22.30 -13.14
N ALA A 73 -34.15 22.38 -11.81
CA ALA A 73 -33.40 21.46 -10.96
C ALA A 73 -34.12 20.09 -10.92
N ALA A 74 -33.37 19.00 -11.09
CA ALA A 74 -33.95 17.66 -11.11
C ALA A 74 -34.26 17.20 -9.68
N GLN A 75 -35.53 16.99 -9.36
CA GLN A 75 -35.94 16.46 -8.05
C GLN A 75 -35.74 14.93 -8.01
N LEU A 76 -35.08 14.44 -6.96
CA LEU A 76 -34.85 13.01 -6.69
C LEU A 76 -36.08 12.37 -6.02
N PRO A 77 -36.29 11.04 -6.12
CA PRO A 77 -37.51 10.36 -5.66
C PRO A 77 -37.77 10.43 -4.15
N THR A 78 -36.77 10.77 -3.35
CA THR A 78 -36.85 10.81 -1.88
C THR A 78 -36.96 12.25 -1.41
N GLY A 79 -38.17 12.78 -1.21
CA GLY A 79 -38.39 14.10 -0.59
C GLY A 79 -37.94 15.31 -1.42
N LEU A 80 -37.68 16.44 -0.76
CA LEU A 80 -37.22 17.70 -1.38
C LEU A 80 -35.70 17.71 -1.60
N HIS A 81 -35.22 16.72 -2.35
CA HIS A 81 -33.82 16.55 -2.71
C HIS A 81 -33.64 16.85 -4.19
N TYR A 82 -32.65 17.67 -4.53
CA TYR A 82 -32.44 18.18 -5.89
C TYR A 82 -31.03 17.91 -6.37
N GLN A 83 -30.90 17.71 -7.68
CA GLN A 83 -29.63 17.58 -8.38
C GLN A 83 -29.55 18.60 -9.52
N ILE A 84 -28.43 19.31 -9.57
CA ILE A 84 -28.06 20.22 -10.65
C ILE A 84 -26.86 19.62 -11.35
N THR A 85 -26.92 19.56 -12.68
CA THR A 85 -25.79 19.13 -13.50
C THR A 85 -25.61 20.10 -14.65
N PHE A 86 -24.38 20.61 -14.81
CA PHE A 86 -23.99 21.36 -15.99
C PHE A 86 -22.64 20.87 -16.52
N VAL A 87 -22.50 20.91 -17.84
CA VAL A 87 -21.37 20.32 -18.55
C VAL A 87 -20.83 21.36 -19.52
N ASN A 88 -19.54 21.68 -19.41
CA ASN A 88 -18.90 22.65 -20.29
C ASN A 88 -17.47 22.20 -20.67
N ASP A 89 -16.89 22.85 -21.66
CA ASP A 89 -15.53 22.52 -22.11
C ASP A 89 -14.51 22.77 -20.99
N HIS A 90 -13.49 21.92 -20.87
CA HIS A 90 -12.46 22.02 -19.80
C HIS A 90 -11.79 23.40 -19.72
N LYS A 91 -11.71 24.12 -20.84
CA LYS A 91 -11.11 25.47 -20.90
C LYS A 91 -11.99 26.55 -20.27
N LYS A 92 -13.30 26.33 -20.21
CA LYS A 92 -14.28 27.27 -19.66
C LYS A 92 -14.50 27.08 -18.16
N ILE A 93 -14.25 25.87 -17.66
CA ILE A 93 -14.36 25.54 -16.23
C ILE A 93 -12.95 25.57 -15.60
N ALA A 94 -12.56 26.73 -15.09
CA ALA A 94 -11.29 26.94 -14.39
C ALA A 94 -11.36 26.55 -12.91
N ARG A 95 -10.20 26.40 -12.25
CA ARG A 95 -10.14 26.22 -10.79
C ARG A 95 -10.80 27.42 -10.12
N GLY A 96 -11.84 27.20 -9.31
CA GLY A 96 -12.58 28.31 -8.72
C GLY A 96 -13.82 27.88 -7.96
N GLN A 97 -14.45 28.85 -7.31
CA GLN A 97 -15.75 28.68 -6.68
C GLN A 97 -16.85 29.04 -7.70
N TYR A 98 -17.81 28.14 -7.84
CA TYR A 98 -18.95 28.23 -8.74
C TYR A 98 -20.21 28.46 -7.90
N ASP A 99 -20.76 29.67 -7.98
CA ASP A 99 -21.91 30.10 -7.21
C ASP A 99 -23.16 30.04 -8.08
N ILE A 100 -24.07 29.11 -7.78
CA ILE A 100 -25.26 28.84 -8.58
C ILE A 100 -26.47 29.42 -7.88
N ARG A 101 -27.21 30.27 -8.59
CA ARG A 101 -28.37 30.99 -8.04
C ARG A 101 -29.62 30.15 -8.20
N ILE A 102 -30.35 29.93 -7.11
CA ILE A 102 -31.59 29.13 -7.10
C ILE A 102 -32.81 30.05 -6.94
N PHE A 103 -33.83 29.78 -7.75
CA PHE A 103 -35.09 30.53 -7.84
C PHE A 103 -36.30 29.60 -7.77
N ASP A 104 -37.40 30.09 -7.24
CA ASP A 104 -38.74 29.51 -7.36
C ASP A 104 -39.41 29.98 -8.65
N GLU A 105 -40.66 29.57 -8.86
CA GLU A 105 -41.45 29.98 -10.03
C GLU A 105 -41.60 31.51 -10.15
N GLU A 106 -41.79 32.22 -9.04
CA GLU A 106 -41.95 33.68 -9.01
C GLU A 106 -40.63 34.40 -9.33
N GLY A 107 -39.54 33.99 -8.69
CA GLY A 107 -38.18 34.48 -8.95
C GLY A 107 -37.71 34.18 -10.36
N PHE A 108 -38.05 33.00 -10.90
CA PHE A 108 -37.76 32.63 -12.29
C PHE A 108 -38.52 33.51 -13.29
N ALA A 109 -39.80 33.81 -13.04
CA ALA A 109 -40.58 34.72 -13.88
C ALA A 109 -40.00 36.13 -13.90
N ALA A 110 -39.57 36.63 -12.74
CA ALA A 110 -38.86 37.91 -12.61
C ALA A 110 -37.52 37.90 -13.34
N LEU A 111 -36.73 36.82 -13.21
CA LEU A 111 -35.45 36.64 -13.89
C LEU A 111 -35.61 36.67 -15.41
N ARG A 112 -36.58 35.94 -15.97
CA ARG A 112 -36.88 35.97 -17.41
C ARG A 112 -37.35 37.32 -17.92
N LYS A 113 -37.99 38.14 -17.07
CA LYS A 113 -38.34 39.53 -17.42
C LYS A 113 -37.09 40.40 -17.49
N ALA A 114 -36.19 40.30 -16.49
CA ALA A 114 -34.93 41.04 -16.47
C ALA A 114 -34.01 40.68 -17.64
N MET A 115 -33.88 39.38 -17.98
CA MET A 115 -33.08 38.91 -19.13
C MET A 115 -33.60 39.47 -20.47
N ARG A 116 -34.92 39.55 -20.66
CA ARG A 116 -35.53 40.14 -21.87
C ARG A 116 -35.29 41.64 -21.98
N SER A 117 -35.23 42.32 -20.84
CA SER A 117 -34.97 43.76 -20.76
C SER A 117 -33.48 44.13 -20.81
N LYS A 118 -32.56 43.15 -20.92
CA LYS A 118 -31.09 43.34 -20.87
C LYS A 118 -30.61 44.14 -19.65
N VAL A 119 -31.31 43.99 -18.53
CA VAL A 119 -30.91 44.59 -17.25
C VAL A 119 -30.04 43.58 -16.49
N ASP A 120 -29.06 44.06 -15.73
CA ASP A 120 -28.19 43.20 -14.92
C ASP A 120 -28.99 42.34 -13.94
N THR A 121 -28.99 41.03 -14.18
CA THR A 121 -29.83 40.07 -13.46
C THR A 121 -29.36 39.84 -12.02
N ASN A 122 -28.13 40.24 -11.68
CA ASN A 122 -27.55 40.13 -10.34
C ASN A 122 -28.12 41.16 -9.37
N GLU A 123 -28.52 42.34 -9.86
CA GLU A 123 -29.09 43.42 -9.04
C GLU A 123 -30.62 43.44 -9.12
N ALA A 124 -31.19 43.02 -10.24
CA ALA A 124 -32.64 43.10 -10.48
C ALA A 124 -33.47 42.02 -9.76
N VAL A 125 -32.90 40.84 -9.49
CA VAL A 125 -33.64 39.70 -8.91
C VAL A 125 -32.77 38.96 -7.89
N LYS A 126 -33.23 38.91 -6.64
CA LYS A 126 -32.54 38.20 -5.56
C LYS A 126 -32.88 36.70 -5.59
N PRO A 127 -31.88 35.79 -5.57
CA PRO A 127 -32.12 34.36 -5.47
C PRO A 127 -32.61 33.98 -4.07
N ILE A 128 -33.28 32.83 -3.97
CA ILE A 128 -33.73 32.26 -2.68
C ILE A 128 -32.51 31.90 -1.83
N PHE A 129 -31.60 31.13 -2.42
CA PHE A 129 -30.29 30.82 -1.87
C PHE A 129 -29.31 30.55 -3.02
N THR A 130 -28.03 30.63 -2.70
CA THR A 130 -26.95 30.33 -3.63
C THR A 130 -26.28 29.04 -3.18
N VAL A 131 -26.11 28.08 -4.09
CA VAL A 131 -25.35 26.87 -3.83
C VAL A 131 -23.96 27.03 -4.43
N SER A 132 -22.95 27.06 -3.57
CA SER A 132 -21.55 27.26 -3.97
C SER A 132 -20.81 25.94 -4.03
N TYR A 133 -20.06 25.69 -5.09
CA TYR A 133 -19.20 24.52 -5.23
C TYR A 133 -17.79 24.89 -5.68
N TYR A 134 -16.77 24.35 -5.02
CA TYR A 134 -15.38 24.58 -5.41
C TYR A 134 -14.90 23.51 -6.38
N HIS A 135 -14.60 23.89 -7.62
CA HIS A 135 -13.98 23.01 -8.61
C HIS A 135 -12.46 22.97 -8.40
N PRO A 136 -11.87 21.80 -8.08
CA PRO A 136 -10.43 21.61 -8.16
C PRO A 136 -10.02 21.61 -9.64
N LYS A 137 -8.88 22.23 -9.97
CA LYS A 137 -8.36 22.34 -11.35
C LYS A 137 -8.50 21.03 -12.14
N VAL A 138 -8.89 21.13 -13.41
CA VAL A 138 -8.82 19.99 -14.35
C VAL A 138 -7.36 19.63 -14.63
N TYR A 139 -7.00 18.38 -14.38
CA TYR A 139 -5.70 17.81 -14.74
C TYR A 139 -5.64 17.58 -16.23
N THR A 140 -4.98 18.48 -16.94
CA THR A 140 -4.69 18.33 -18.37
C THR A 140 -3.32 17.68 -18.55
N CYS A 141 -3.29 16.38 -18.89
CA CYS A 141 -2.12 15.77 -19.50
C CYS A 141 -1.98 16.34 -20.92
N GLU A 142 -1.33 17.50 -21.06
CA GLU A 142 -0.98 18.02 -22.38
C GLU A 142 -0.06 17.01 -23.08
N LYS A 143 -0.48 16.52 -24.27
CA LYS A 143 0.44 15.90 -25.23
C LYS A 143 1.41 16.99 -25.71
N LYS A 144 2.47 17.28 -24.95
CA LYS A 144 3.51 18.20 -25.42
C LYS A 144 4.32 17.50 -26.51
N PRO A 145 4.42 18.07 -27.73
CA PRO A 145 5.37 17.60 -28.72
C PRO A 145 6.79 17.84 -28.20
N PHE A 146 7.61 16.79 -28.22
CA PHE A 146 9.00 16.82 -27.79
C PHE A 146 9.81 17.83 -28.62
N SER A 147 10.38 18.83 -27.94
CA SER A 147 11.58 19.54 -28.41
C SER A 147 12.49 19.78 -27.21
N PHE A 148 13.78 19.48 -27.36
CA PHE A 148 14.80 19.73 -26.34
C PHE A 148 15.98 20.44 -26.98
N VAL A 149 16.40 21.54 -26.35
CA VAL A 149 17.69 22.21 -26.57
C VAL A 149 18.61 21.81 -25.43
N VAL A 150 19.82 21.38 -25.78
CA VAL A 150 20.87 20.97 -24.84
C VAL A 150 21.66 22.21 -24.41
N HIS A 151 21.88 22.37 -23.11
CA HIS A 151 23.05 23.10 -22.62
C HIS A 151 23.89 22.21 -21.71
N SER A 152 25.19 22.21 -21.99
CA SER A 152 26.22 21.40 -21.34
C SER A 152 26.76 22.08 -20.07
N SER A 153 26.86 21.26 -19.02
CA SER A 153 27.86 21.24 -17.93
C SER A 153 28.54 22.55 -17.49
N THR A 154 28.49 22.82 -16.19
CA THR A 154 29.73 22.98 -15.39
C THR A 154 29.46 22.87 -13.90
N LEU A 155 30.33 22.11 -13.22
CA LEU A 155 30.52 22.10 -11.78
C LEU A 155 30.98 23.49 -11.29
N HIS A 156 30.40 23.98 -10.21
CA HIS A 156 31.11 24.87 -9.28
C HIS A 156 30.69 24.61 -7.84
N ASN A 157 31.72 24.56 -7.00
CA ASN A 157 31.67 24.38 -5.56
C ASN A 157 31.64 25.76 -4.87
N GLU A 158 31.24 25.77 -3.60
CA GLU A 158 31.22 26.90 -2.65
C GLU A 158 30.10 27.96 -2.78
N ARG A 159 29.23 28.10 -1.78
CA ARG A 159 29.44 28.94 -0.58
C ARG A 159 28.20 28.93 0.34
N LYS A 160 28.49 29.14 1.63
CA LYS A 160 27.57 29.43 2.73
C LYS A 160 26.50 30.46 2.35
N GLY A 161 25.26 30.19 2.74
CA GLY A 161 24.17 31.15 2.71
C GLY A 161 23.03 30.67 3.60
N ASN A 162 22.84 31.35 4.73
CA ASN A 162 21.68 31.23 5.60
C ASN A 162 20.41 31.44 4.77
N TYR A 163 19.57 30.42 4.66
CA TYR A 163 18.18 30.58 4.26
C TYR A 163 17.32 29.67 5.13
N PHE A 164 16.61 30.32 6.07
CA PHE A 164 15.45 29.76 6.76
C PHE A 164 14.39 29.41 5.71
N PRO A 165 13.86 28.17 5.66
CA PRO A 165 12.58 27.94 5.03
C PRO A 165 11.47 28.24 6.04
N GLU A 166 10.69 29.29 5.76
CA GLU A 166 9.38 29.49 6.35
C GLU A 166 8.56 28.20 6.22
N ILE A 167 8.16 27.65 7.36
CA ILE A 167 7.25 26.51 7.43
C ILE A 167 5.92 26.94 6.83
N GLN A 168 5.61 26.42 5.64
CA GLN A 168 4.28 26.55 5.03
C GLN A 168 3.26 25.86 5.94
N LYS A 169 2.47 26.69 6.63
CA LYS A 169 1.31 26.26 7.42
C LYS A 169 0.31 25.52 6.53
N LYS A 170 0.24 24.18 6.66
CA LYS A 170 -0.93 23.41 6.23
C LYS A 170 -2.12 23.85 7.07
N LYS A 171 -2.93 24.78 6.55
CA LYS A 171 -4.22 25.15 7.14
C LYS A 171 -5.20 23.99 6.93
N THR A 172 -5.47 23.25 8.00
CA THR A 172 -6.67 22.43 8.14
C THR A 172 -7.89 23.34 8.10
N LYS A 173 -8.64 23.30 7.00
CA LYS A 173 -9.87 24.08 6.82
C LYS A 173 -11.02 23.37 7.52
N ASN A 174 -11.19 23.62 8.82
CA ASN A 174 -12.50 23.53 9.48
C ASN A 174 -12.87 24.94 9.94
N SER A 175 -14.00 25.44 9.45
CA SER A 175 -14.52 26.78 9.76
C SER A 175 -14.94 26.87 11.23
N MET A 176 -14.01 27.29 12.09
CA MET A 176 -14.29 27.62 13.49
C MET A 176 -14.70 29.09 13.58
N LYS A 177 -16.00 29.37 13.77
CA LYS A 177 -16.52 30.75 13.88
C LYS A 177 -16.10 31.51 15.16
N HIS A 178 -15.48 30.84 16.14
CA HIS A 178 -15.21 31.41 17.47
C HIS A 178 -13.77 31.22 18.00
N LEU A 179 -13.02 30.25 17.45
CA LEU A 179 -11.70 29.84 17.91
C LEU A 179 -10.77 29.81 16.68
N GLU A 180 -9.93 30.82 16.51
CA GLU A 180 -9.07 30.96 15.33
C GLU A 180 -7.84 30.04 15.41
N CYS A 181 -7.32 29.82 16.62
CA CYS A 181 -6.15 28.98 16.87
C CYS A 181 -6.31 28.22 18.18
N PHE A 182 -5.93 26.94 18.17
CA PHE A 182 -5.83 26.08 19.34
C PHE A 182 -4.77 25.01 19.06
N ASP A 183 -3.54 25.27 19.48
CA ASP A 183 -2.38 24.42 19.18
C ASP A 183 -1.39 24.37 20.36
N ILE A 184 -0.59 23.32 20.43
CA ILE A 184 0.45 23.09 21.43
C ILE A 184 1.81 23.39 20.82
N ILE A 185 2.57 24.37 21.28
CA ILE A 185 3.94 24.61 20.80
C ILE A 185 4.93 24.05 21.84
N LEU A 186 5.67 23.00 21.49
CA LEU A 186 6.72 22.46 22.35
C LEU A 186 7.99 23.33 22.25
N ASN A 187 8.70 23.50 23.37
CA ASN A 187 9.92 24.31 23.40
C ASN A 187 11.14 23.57 22.79
N SER A 188 11.07 22.25 22.63
CA SER A 188 12.13 21.44 22.04
C SER A 188 12.15 21.57 20.52
N GLU A 189 13.30 21.96 19.94
CA GLU A 189 13.51 22.03 18.48
C GLU A 189 13.50 20.65 17.81
N THR A 190 13.89 19.61 18.55
CA THR A 190 13.84 18.21 18.11
C THR A 190 12.63 17.51 18.72
N ASN A 191 11.89 16.72 17.94
CA ASN A 191 10.78 15.91 18.48
C ASN A 191 11.23 14.74 19.39
N ARG A 192 12.51 14.71 19.82
CA ARG A 192 13.13 13.69 20.68
C ARG A 192 13.31 14.26 22.08
N ILE A 193 12.78 13.58 23.08
CA ILE A 193 12.77 14.02 24.49
C ILE A 193 13.27 12.87 25.36
N PHE A 194 14.17 13.16 26.28
CA PHE A 194 14.76 12.12 27.12
C PHE A 194 13.92 11.89 28.39
N ALA A 195 13.78 10.64 28.82
CA ALA A 195 13.21 10.31 30.12
C ALA A 195 13.98 11.03 31.25
N GLY A 196 13.30 11.41 32.32
CA GLY A 196 13.86 12.20 33.43
C GLY A 196 14.03 13.70 33.15
N THR A 197 13.74 14.17 31.93
CA THR A 197 13.76 15.62 31.62
C THR A 197 12.40 16.28 31.80
N VAL A 198 12.36 17.61 31.69
CA VAL A 198 11.10 18.37 31.76
C VAL A 198 10.58 18.62 30.34
N LEU A 199 9.41 18.08 30.04
CA LEU A 199 8.65 18.44 28.84
C LEU A 199 8.00 19.80 29.07
N SER A 200 8.39 20.82 28.30
CA SER A 200 7.80 22.16 28.40
C SER A 200 7.30 22.67 27.04
N GLY A 201 6.26 23.49 27.09
CA GLY A 201 5.65 24.08 25.91
C GLY A 201 4.61 25.13 26.26
N HIS A 202 3.90 25.60 25.25
CA HIS A 202 2.88 26.62 25.36
C HIS A 202 1.60 26.15 24.66
N LEU A 203 0.46 26.28 25.32
CA LEU A 203 -0.85 26.15 24.68
C LEU A 203 -1.23 27.52 24.11
N VAL A 204 -1.31 27.61 22.77
CA VAL A 204 -1.65 28.83 22.05
C VAL A 204 -3.11 28.81 21.67
N ILE A 205 -3.84 29.84 22.09
CA ILE A 205 -5.28 29.99 21.87
C ILE A 205 -5.53 31.38 21.29
N ALA A 206 -6.22 31.46 20.15
CA ALA A 206 -6.69 32.72 19.59
C ALA A 206 -8.23 32.74 19.59
N LEU A 207 -8.79 33.66 20.37
CA LEU A 207 -10.23 33.85 20.54
C LEU A 207 -10.69 35.08 19.74
N THR A 208 -11.73 34.93 18.92
CA THR A 208 -12.31 36.04 18.14
C THR A 208 -13.56 36.63 18.80
N VAL A 209 -14.14 35.93 19.77
CA VAL A 209 -15.33 36.34 20.52
C VAL A 209 -15.16 35.96 22.00
N PRO A 210 -15.91 36.60 22.93
CA PRO A 210 -15.90 36.16 24.32
C PRO A 210 -16.48 34.75 24.48
N ILE A 211 -15.78 33.85 25.16
CA ILE A 211 -16.19 32.43 25.33
C ILE A 211 -16.05 32.00 26.79
N ARG A 212 -17.07 31.31 27.32
CA ARG A 212 -16.96 30.61 28.61
C ARG A 212 -16.31 29.25 28.44
N ILE A 213 -15.08 29.10 28.91
CA ILE A 213 -14.32 27.85 28.87
C ILE A 213 -14.45 27.20 30.26
N GLY A 214 -15.10 26.04 30.34
CA GLY A 214 -15.31 25.35 31.62
C GLY A 214 -14.10 24.55 32.06
N GLN A 215 -13.47 23.85 31.13
CA GLN A 215 -12.28 23.08 31.42
C GLN A 215 -11.27 23.23 30.30
N LEU A 216 -10.05 23.61 30.67
CA LEU A 216 -8.90 23.65 29.79
C LEU A 216 -7.84 22.75 30.40
N VAL A 217 -7.50 21.65 29.74
CA VAL A 217 -6.54 20.67 30.26
C VAL A 217 -5.48 20.42 29.22
N VAL A 218 -4.22 20.46 29.63
CA VAL A 218 -3.11 19.88 28.87
C VAL A 218 -2.73 18.57 29.55
N ALA A 219 -2.53 17.52 28.78
CA ALA A 219 -2.19 16.21 29.28
C ALA A 219 -1.11 15.55 28.43
N LEU A 220 -0.24 14.78 29.08
CA LEU A 220 0.69 13.86 28.43
C LEU A 220 0.30 12.44 28.80
N THR A 221 -0.12 11.66 27.82
CA THR A 221 -0.41 10.23 27.99
C THR A 221 0.60 9.38 27.24
N GLY A 222 1.09 8.33 27.90
CA GLY A 222 1.86 7.26 27.27
C GLY A 222 1.05 5.97 27.30
N GLU A 223 0.97 5.27 26.18
CA GLU A 223 0.35 3.96 26.10
C GLU A 223 1.24 2.99 25.32
N MET A 224 1.17 1.72 25.72
CA MET A 224 1.74 0.61 25.00
C MET A 224 0.60 -0.30 24.55
N ARG A 225 0.55 -0.61 23.26
CA ARG A 225 -0.50 -1.47 22.69
C ARG A 225 0.08 -2.55 21.82
N THR A 226 -0.44 -3.76 21.95
CA THR A 226 -0.06 -4.94 21.18
C THR A 226 -1.29 -5.59 20.57
N LYS A 227 -1.32 -5.78 19.25
CA LYS A 227 -2.49 -6.29 18.53
C LYS A 227 -2.14 -7.19 17.35
N TRP A 228 -2.77 -8.36 17.26
CA TRP A 228 -2.72 -9.24 16.08
C TRP A 228 -3.87 -10.26 16.08
N VAL A 229 -4.08 -10.91 14.94
CA VAL A 229 -4.99 -12.04 14.80
C VAL A 229 -4.16 -13.30 14.53
N ASP A 230 -4.38 -14.35 15.32
CA ASP A 230 -3.77 -15.64 15.03
C ASP A 230 -4.52 -16.33 13.88
N LYS A 231 -3.83 -16.56 12.77
CA LYS A 231 -4.40 -17.14 11.54
C LYS A 231 -4.83 -18.60 11.71
N VAL A 232 -4.36 -19.30 12.75
CA VAL A 232 -4.69 -20.71 12.99
C VAL A 232 -5.89 -20.85 13.94
N SER A 233 -5.89 -20.10 15.04
CA SER A 233 -6.95 -20.17 16.04
C SER A 233 -8.05 -19.12 15.87
N GLU A 234 -7.90 -18.18 14.92
CA GLU A 234 -8.78 -17.02 14.69
C GLU A 234 -8.94 -16.10 15.90
N ASN A 235 -8.15 -16.31 16.95
CA ASN A 235 -8.17 -15.50 18.16
C ASN A 235 -7.63 -14.09 17.88
N ILE A 236 -8.36 -13.08 18.35
CA ILE A 236 -7.95 -11.68 18.34
C ILE A 236 -7.24 -11.39 19.66
N PHE A 237 -5.98 -10.97 19.55
CA PHE A 237 -5.15 -10.49 20.64
C PHE A 237 -5.09 -8.96 20.55
N ASP A 238 -5.50 -8.26 21.60
CA ASP A 238 -5.49 -6.79 21.69
C ASP A 238 -5.30 -6.42 23.16
N SER A 239 -4.10 -6.00 23.53
CA SER A 239 -3.75 -5.62 24.91
C SER A 239 -3.19 -4.20 24.91
N VAL A 240 -3.61 -3.42 25.90
CA VAL A 240 -3.22 -2.02 26.08
C VAL A 240 -2.76 -1.85 27.52
N GLU A 241 -1.57 -1.29 27.71
CA GLU A 241 -1.02 -0.95 29.01
C GLU A 241 -0.74 0.57 29.06
N PRO A 242 -1.38 1.31 29.97
CA PRO A 242 -1.07 2.72 30.18
C PRO A 242 0.29 2.88 30.88
N ILE A 243 1.13 3.80 30.40
CA ILE A 243 2.48 4.07 30.94
C ILE A 243 2.44 5.28 31.86
N VAL A 244 1.97 6.43 31.33
CA VAL A 244 1.87 7.69 32.07
C VAL A 244 0.60 8.43 31.68
N ASN A 245 0.13 9.27 32.59
CA ASN A 245 -1.02 10.15 32.37
C ASN A 245 -0.86 11.41 33.21
N PHE A 246 -0.01 12.33 32.77
CA PHE A 246 0.10 13.64 33.40
C PHE A 246 -1.01 14.53 32.89
N LYS A 247 -1.66 15.27 33.79
CA LYS A 247 -2.69 16.24 33.43
C LYS A 247 -2.46 17.50 34.23
N THR A 248 -2.58 18.64 33.57
CA THR A 248 -2.54 19.96 34.18
C THR A 248 -3.77 20.73 33.72
N GLN A 249 -4.49 21.30 34.68
CA GLN A 249 -5.57 22.22 34.37
C GLN A 249 -5.00 23.62 34.15
N MET A 250 -5.51 24.28 33.13
CA MET A 250 -5.09 25.59 32.68
C MET A 250 -6.20 26.61 32.89
N TYR A 251 -5.81 27.86 33.09
CA TYR A 251 -6.71 28.97 33.30
C TYR A 251 -6.27 30.15 32.42
N LEU A 252 -7.22 30.75 31.71
CA LEU A 252 -6.98 31.96 30.90
C LEU A 252 -7.15 33.24 31.72
N ASN A 253 -7.92 33.16 32.82
CA ASN A 253 -8.15 34.25 33.75
C ASN A 253 -7.39 33.97 35.05
N GLU A 254 -6.72 34.98 35.62
CA GLU A 254 -5.94 34.87 36.88
C GLU A 254 -6.78 34.40 38.07
N ARG A 255 -8.12 34.48 37.99
CA ARG A 255 -9.06 34.15 39.08
C ARG A 255 -9.75 32.78 38.95
N GLY A 256 -9.54 32.04 37.84
CA GLY A 256 -10.16 30.73 37.64
C GLY A 256 -11.70 30.73 37.65
N THR A 257 -12.33 31.88 37.37
CA THR A 257 -13.79 32.04 37.37
C THR A 257 -14.41 31.60 36.04
N ASP A 258 -15.67 31.13 36.05
CA ASP A 258 -16.48 30.75 34.87
C ASP A 258 -16.90 31.94 33.97
N ASP A 259 -16.28 33.10 34.20
CA ASP A 259 -16.56 34.32 33.45
C ASP A 259 -16.13 34.16 31.98
N PRO A 260 -16.85 34.78 31.03
CA PRO A 260 -16.46 34.74 29.62
C PRO A 260 -15.06 35.33 29.44
N VAL A 261 -14.17 34.58 28.81
CA VAL A 261 -12.82 35.01 28.46
C VAL A 261 -12.90 35.91 27.25
N GLU A 262 -12.29 37.10 27.31
CA GLU A 262 -12.32 38.09 26.23
C GLU A 262 -11.58 37.62 24.95
N PRO A 263 -11.92 38.18 23.77
CA PRO A 263 -11.17 37.94 22.54
C PRO A 263 -9.69 38.33 22.69
N GLY A 264 -8.79 37.54 22.13
CA GLY A 264 -7.36 37.77 22.24
C GLY A 264 -6.51 36.56 21.92
N ASN A 265 -5.20 36.79 21.87
CA ASN A 265 -4.19 35.75 21.68
C ASN A 265 -3.58 35.42 23.05
N TYR A 266 -3.78 34.18 23.48
CA TYR A 266 -3.31 33.66 24.74
C TYR A 266 -2.22 32.62 24.50
N SER A 267 -1.21 32.62 25.35
CA SER A 267 -0.13 31.63 25.35
C SER A 267 0.10 31.17 26.78
N LEU A 268 -0.31 29.94 27.08
CA LEU A 268 -0.26 29.39 28.43
C LEU A 268 0.89 28.38 28.55
N PRO A 269 1.92 28.66 29.36
CA PRO A 269 3.03 27.74 29.53
C PRO A 269 2.60 26.49 30.30
N PHE A 270 3.11 25.34 29.90
CA PHE A 270 2.95 24.08 30.61
C PHE A 270 4.28 23.36 30.75
N GLN A 271 4.39 22.59 31.82
CA GLN A 271 5.54 21.71 32.03
C GLN A 271 5.13 20.41 32.72
N PHE A 272 5.73 19.30 32.28
CA PHE A 272 5.62 18.00 32.91
C PHE A 272 7.02 17.48 33.23
N THR A 273 7.23 17.08 34.48
CA THR A 273 8.49 16.43 34.89
C THR A 273 8.36 14.94 34.58
N LEU A 274 9.13 14.44 33.61
CA LEU A 274 9.05 13.04 33.20
C LEU A 274 9.74 12.14 34.24
N PRO A 275 9.20 10.94 34.52
CA PRO A 275 9.88 9.93 35.33
C PRO A 275 11.26 9.59 34.76
N LEU A 276 12.17 9.19 35.63
CA LEU A 276 13.55 8.88 35.28
C LEU A 276 13.67 7.75 34.25
N HIS A 277 12.75 6.78 34.31
CA HIS A 277 12.68 5.66 33.37
C HIS A 277 11.32 5.64 32.69
N LEU A 278 11.33 5.72 31.37
CA LEU A 278 10.14 5.61 30.53
C LEU A 278 10.49 4.75 29.31
N PRO A 279 9.68 3.73 28.97
CA PRO A 279 9.90 2.93 27.76
C PRO A 279 10.04 3.84 26.53
N SER A 280 11.10 3.62 25.75
CA SER A 280 11.34 4.41 24.54
C SER A 280 10.22 4.24 23.52
N SER A 281 9.84 5.33 22.83
CA SER A 281 8.83 5.27 21.77
C SER A 281 9.25 4.27 20.69
N PHE A 282 8.31 3.40 20.32
CA PHE A 282 8.58 2.28 19.42
C PHE A 282 7.33 1.97 18.59
N GLN A 283 7.51 1.60 17.32
CA GLN A 283 6.40 1.28 16.42
C GLN A 283 6.79 0.10 15.53
N ALA A 284 5.95 -0.93 15.50
CA ALA A 284 6.13 -2.13 14.68
C ALA A 284 4.77 -2.72 14.27
N GLU A 285 4.79 -3.81 13.49
CA GLU A 285 3.59 -4.49 12.98
C GLU A 285 2.64 -4.96 14.10
N PHE A 286 3.20 -5.52 15.18
CA PHE A 286 2.41 -6.15 16.25
C PHE A 286 2.10 -5.23 17.44
N GLY A 287 2.54 -3.98 17.41
CA GLY A 287 2.32 -3.04 18.51
C GLY A 287 3.19 -1.79 18.50
N PHE A 288 2.90 -0.89 19.44
CA PHE A 288 3.61 0.37 19.61
C PHE A 288 3.69 0.82 21.07
N ILE A 289 4.67 1.68 21.35
CA ILE A 289 4.82 2.52 22.55
C ILE A 289 4.71 3.97 22.06
N ARG A 290 3.67 4.68 22.46
CA ARG A 290 3.37 6.02 21.96
C ARG A 290 3.08 6.97 23.10
N TYR A 291 3.63 8.18 23.00
CA TYR A 291 3.34 9.28 23.89
C TYR A 291 2.68 10.41 23.11
N VAL A 292 1.55 10.89 23.63
CA VAL A 292 0.75 11.96 23.03
C VAL A 292 0.56 13.05 24.06
N CYS A 293 1.01 14.27 23.73
CA CYS A 293 0.63 15.46 24.45
C CYS A 293 -0.62 16.03 23.79
N PHE A 294 -1.71 16.13 24.52
CA PHE A 294 -2.95 16.68 24.01
C PHE A 294 -3.50 17.77 24.91
N ALA A 295 -4.24 18.70 24.32
CA ALA A 295 -4.94 19.74 25.04
C ALA A 295 -6.42 19.65 24.71
N THR A 296 -7.27 19.70 25.73
CA THR A 296 -8.72 19.73 25.61
C THR A 296 -9.28 21.03 26.16
N ALA A 297 -10.23 21.62 25.44
CA ALA A 297 -11.00 22.77 25.89
C ALA A 297 -12.50 22.44 25.81
N THR A 298 -13.18 22.42 26.95
CA THR A 298 -14.63 22.23 27.05
C THR A 298 -15.30 23.60 27.11
N ILE A 299 -16.01 23.98 26.06
CA ILE A 299 -16.77 25.24 26.03
C ILE A 299 -18.11 25.03 26.73
N LEU A 300 -18.40 25.88 27.72
CA LEU A 300 -19.65 25.87 28.45
C LEU A 300 -20.75 26.62 27.67
N PRO A 301 -22.01 26.17 27.74
CA PRO A 301 -23.09 26.80 27.00
C PRO A 301 -23.55 28.15 27.61
N GLY A 302 -22.97 29.29 27.17
CA GLY A 302 -23.29 30.62 27.72
C GLY A 302 -23.46 31.75 26.68
N GLN A 303 -24.69 32.28 26.61
CA GLN A 303 -25.18 33.56 26.05
C GLN A 303 -25.21 33.90 24.55
N THR A 304 -24.79 33.04 23.62
CA THR A 304 -25.10 33.23 22.17
C THR A 304 -25.96 32.13 21.55
N CYS A 305 -26.45 31.18 22.33
CA CYS A 305 -27.36 30.16 21.83
C CYS A 305 -28.80 30.68 21.86
N SER A 306 -29.34 31.01 20.69
CA SER A 306 -30.78 31.15 20.44
C SER A 306 -31.54 29.92 20.95
N ILE A 307 -32.66 30.20 21.62
CA ILE A 307 -33.61 29.26 22.21
C ILE A 307 -33.99 28.19 21.18
N GLY A 308 -33.65 26.91 21.43
CA GLY A 308 -34.18 25.81 20.60
C GLY A 308 -33.39 24.50 20.55
N THR A 309 -32.13 24.43 20.98
CA THR A 309 -31.36 23.17 20.92
C THR A 309 -30.79 22.78 22.29
N THR A 310 -30.96 21.51 22.64
CA THR A 310 -30.34 20.84 23.78
C THR A 310 -28.83 21.08 23.76
N LYS A 311 -28.37 21.98 24.64
CA LYS A 311 -27.00 22.48 24.72
C LYS A 311 -26.02 21.35 25.09
N GLN A 312 -25.38 20.72 24.11
CA GLN A 312 -24.20 19.89 24.33
C GLN A 312 -22.97 20.80 24.47
N CYS A 313 -22.15 20.58 25.51
CA CYS A 313 -20.83 21.19 25.65
C CYS A 313 -19.97 20.79 24.44
N LYS A 314 -19.31 21.75 23.79
CA LYS A 314 -18.41 21.46 22.67
C LYS A 314 -16.99 21.27 23.21
N GLU A 315 -16.42 20.09 23.00
CA GLU A 315 -15.03 19.79 23.33
C GLU A 315 -14.13 20.03 22.10
N PHE A 316 -13.03 20.74 22.31
CA PHE A 316 -11.95 20.90 21.34
C PHE A 316 -10.76 20.09 21.81
N LYS A 317 -10.09 19.38 20.91
CA LYS A 317 -8.90 18.59 21.21
C LYS A 317 -7.83 18.84 20.16
N VAL A 318 -6.59 19.04 20.60
CA VAL A 318 -5.39 19.03 19.75
C VAL A 318 -4.41 18.02 20.32
N GLU A 319 -3.69 17.31 19.47
CA GLU A 319 -2.76 16.24 19.85
C GLU A 319 -1.41 16.44 19.14
N LYS A 320 -0.31 16.21 19.86
CA LYS A 320 1.04 16.14 19.33
C LYS A 320 1.73 14.88 19.81
N GLU A 321 2.16 14.05 18.86
CA GLU A 321 2.94 12.85 19.15
C GLU A 321 4.39 13.22 19.50
N ILE A 322 4.91 12.61 20.57
CA ILE A 322 6.23 12.87 21.12
C ILE A 322 7.08 11.59 21.05
N ASN A 323 8.33 11.72 20.64
CA ASN A 323 9.30 10.63 20.68
C ASN A 323 10.09 10.70 21.99
N ILE A 324 9.76 9.85 22.96
CA ILE A 324 10.49 9.73 24.22
C ILE A 324 11.59 8.67 24.07
N VAL A 325 12.79 8.99 24.53
CA VAL A 325 13.94 8.08 24.58
C VAL A 325 14.29 7.83 26.04
N ASP A 326 14.30 6.57 26.44
CA ASP A 326 14.70 6.17 27.79
C ASP A 326 16.19 6.46 28.03
N VAL A 327 16.52 6.86 29.26
CA VAL A 327 17.91 7.07 29.68
C VAL A 327 18.27 5.98 30.66
N VAL A 328 18.77 4.87 30.13
CA VAL A 328 19.26 3.75 30.94
C VAL A 328 20.72 4.01 31.31
N ARG A 329 21.00 4.25 32.59
CA ARG A 329 22.38 4.44 33.05
C ARG A 329 23.05 3.09 33.29
N PHE A 330 24.35 3.01 33.07
CA PHE A 330 25.16 1.82 33.38
C PHE A 330 24.97 1.32 34.82
N GLN A 331 24.78 2.24 35.78
CA GLN A 331 24.56 1.91 37.19
C GLN A 331 23.22 1.23 37.46
N ASP A 332 22.24 1.34 36.57
CA ASP A 332 20.92 0.72 36.72
C ASP A 332 20.94 -0.75 36.20
N LEU A 333 22.01 -1.14 35.49
CA LEU A 333 22.23 -2.47 34.90
C LEU A 333 23.07 -3.42 35.79
N ARG A 334 23.06 -3.24 37.12
CA ARG A 334 23.96 -3.97 38.06
C ARG A 334 23.87 -5.50 37.99
N HIS A 335 22.74 -6.03 37.53
CA HIS A 335 22.52 -7.47 37.35
C HIS A 335 23.28 -8.03 36.15
N VAL A 336 23.45 -7.24 35.08
CA VAL A 336 24.18 -7.62 33.85
C VAL A 336 25.70 -7.54 34.06
N GLY A 337 26.16 -6.58 34.87
CA GLY A 337 27.58 -6.35 35.12
C GLY A 337 28.31 -7.43 35.93
N ARG A 338 27.61 -8.39 36.56
CA ARG A 338 28.23 -9.47 37.36
C ARG A 338 28.80 -10.61 36.52
N GLN A 339 28.46 -10.70 35.24
CA GLN A 339 28.96 -11.73 34.32
C GLN A 339 29.97 -11.10 33.36
N ARG A 340 31.24 -11.01 33.77
CA ARG A 340 32.35 -10.63 32.88
C ARG A 340 33.39 -11.76 32.87
N PRO A 341 33.86 -12.23 31.70
CA PRO A 341 33.37 -11.93 30.34
C PRO A 341 31.99 -12.54 30.05
N VAL A 342 31.21 -11.91 29.17
CA VAL A 342 29.95 -12.49 28.67
C VAL A 342 30.31 -13.52 27.61
N GLN A 343 29.89 -14.77 27.81
CA GLN A 343 30.16 -15.85 26.87
C GLN A 343 28.87 -16.58 26.48
N ALA A 344 28.73 -16.89 25.20
CA ALA A 344 27.62 -17.66 24.66
C ALA A 344 28.17 -18.82 23.82
N GLU A 345 27.66 -20.02 24.10
CA GLU A 345 27.95 -21.24 23.34
C GLU A 345 26.81 -21.54 22.37
N GLU A 346 27.15 -21.67 21.10
CA GLU A 346 26.23 -22.01 20.02
C GLU A 346 26.68 -23.31 19.36
N CYS A 347 25.77 -24.29 19.28
CA CYS A 347 26.05 -25.60 18.67
C CYS A 347 25.11 -25.84 17.47
N PHE A 348 25.70 -26.00 16.29
CA PHE A 348 25.01 -26.22 15.02
C PHE A 348 25.08 -27.68 14.62
N GLU A 349 23.97 -28.42 14.67
CA GLU A 349 23.91 -29.77 14.10
C GLU A 349 23.79 -29.73 12.57
N LEU A 350 24.70 -30.42 11.87
CA LEU A 350 24.64 -30.59 10.42
C LEU A 350 23.84 -31.87 10.11
N ILE A 351 22.61 -31.69 9.63
CA ILE A 351 21.69 -32.79 9.31
C ILE A 351 21.70 -33.03 7.80
N GLY A 352 22.06 -34.25 7.39
CA GLY A 352 21.93 -34.72 6.01
C GLY A 352 20.77 -35.71 5.86
N CYS A 353 20.35 -35.96 4.61
CA CYS A 353 19.15 -36.74 4.23
C CYS A 353 18.99 -38.12 4.92
N CYS A 354 20.04 -38.73 5.50
CA CYS A 354 19.90 -40.02 6.20
C CYS A 354 20.76 -40.24 7.47
N ARG A 355 21.60 -39.29 7.95
CA ARG A 355 22.39 -39.40 9.22
C ARG A 355 22.83 -38.01 9.74
N LYS A 356 23.14 -37.88 11.05
CA LYS A 356 23.88 -36.71 11.62
C LYS A 356 25.27 -36.66 10.98
N GLN A 357 25.61 -35.56 10.28
CA GLN A 357 26.85 -35.43 9.49
C GLN A 357 28.00 -34.72 10.23
N GLY A 358 27.71 -34.09 11.37
CA GLY A 358 28.68 -33.39 12.22
C GLY A 358 28.01 -32.27 13.02
N ARG A 359 28.79 -31.56 13.83
CA ARG A 359 28.35 -30.32 14.48
C ARG A 359 29.42 -29.24 14.37
N ILE A 360 29.01 -27.99 14.41
CA ILE A 360 29.92 -26.84 14.54
C ILE A 360 29.62 -26.21 15.88
N GLU A 361 30.66 -26.00 16.66
CA GLU A 361 30.58 -25.34 17.96
C GLU A 361 31.22 -23.96 17.80
N ALA A 362 30.50 -22.93 18.24
CA ALA A 362 30.99 -21.56 18.25
C ALA A 362 30.84 -21.00 19.66
N LEU A 363 31.93 -20.49 20.21
CA LEU A 363 31.95 -19.75 21.46
C LEU A 363 32.17 -18.28 21.14
N ILE A 364 31.20 -17.44 21.48
CA ILE A 364 31.26 -15.99 21.32
C ILE A 364 31.60 -15.41 22.68
N ARG A 365 32.69 -14.65 22.77
CA ARG A 365 33.08 -13.92 23.98
C ARG A 365 33.07 -12.43 23.73
N LEU A 366 32.52 -11.71 24.69
CA LEU A 366 32.56 -10.26 24.78
C LEU A 366 33.25 -9.85 26.08
N ASP A 367 34.08 -8.83 25.99
CA ASP A 367 34.74 -8.25 27.17
C ASP A 367 33.72 -7.52 28.06
N GLU A 368 32.67 -6.97 27.44
CA GLU A 368 31.59 -6.24 28.11
C GLU A 368 30.21 -6.70 27.62
N GLY A 369 29.21 -6.68 28.53
CA GLY A 369 27.82 -7.04 28.22
C GLY A 369 26.89 -5.84 28.02
N VAL A 370 27.42 -4.62 28.09
CA VAL A 370 26.65 -3.38 27.98
C VAL A 370 27.39 -2.43 27.05
N PHE A 371 26.68 -1.92 26.05
CA PHE A 371 27.21 -1.02 25.03
C PHE A 371 26.30 0.19 24.90
N LEU A 372 26.88 1.35 24.54
CA LEU A 372 26.12 2.53 24.17
C LEU A 372 25.67 2.45 22.70
N VAL A 373 24.59 3.15 22.39
CA VAL A 373 24.17 3.33 21.01
C VAL A 373 25.23 4.15 20.28
N GLY A 374 25.72 3.66 19.13
CA GLY A 374 26.87 4.22 18.43
C GLY A 374 28.19 3.47 18.68
N ASP A 375 28.26 2.60 19.69
CA ASP A 375 29.49 1.87 19.99
C ASP A 375 29.80 0.79 18.95
N THR A 376 31.08 0.40 18.93
CA THR A 376 31.57 -0.77 18.21
C THR A 376 31.77 -1.93 19.18
N VAL A 377 31.04 -3.01 18.95
CA VAL A 377 31.13 -4.26 19.69
C VAL A 377 32.29 -5.08 19.17
N LEU A 378 33.25 -5.39 20.04
CA LEU A 378 34.38 -6.27 19.74
C LEU A 378 34.07 -7.68 20.26
N ALA A 379 33.81 -8.61 19.34
CA ALA A 379 33.51 -10.00 19.65
C ALA A 379 34.68 -10.91 19.31
N LYS A 380 35.11 -11.74 20.27
CA LYS A 380 36.06 -12.82 20.05
C LYS A 380 35.32 -14.12 19.86
N LEU A 381 35.45 -14.72 18.67
CA LEU A 381 34.88 -16.01 18.36
C LEU A 381 35.93 -17.11 18.45
N GLU A 382 35.56 -18.25 19.01
CA GLU A 382 36.26 -19.53 18.86
C GLU A 382 35.33 -20.52 18.16
N ILE A 383 35.70 -20.96 16.96
CA ILE A 383 34.88 -21.85 16.15
C ILE A 383 35.59 -23.18 15.97
N GLN A 384 34.89 -24.27 16.23
CA GLN A 384 35.33 -25.63 16.02
C GLN A 384 34.39 -26.37 15.07
N ASN A 385 34.92 -26.82 13.94
CA ASN A 385 34.16 -27.59 12.96
C ASN A 385 34.38 -29.09 13.16
N CYS A 386 33.51 -29.73 13.94
CA CYS A 386 33.52 -31.17 14.18
C CYS A 386 32.84 -31.97 13.04
N SER A 387 32.73 -31.42 11.83
CA SER A 387 32.14 -32.10 10.67
C SER A 387 33.18 -32.86 9.85
N ARG A 388 32.73 -33.90 9.12
CA ARG A 388 33.65 -34.84 8.45
C ARG A 388 33.89 -34.57 6.97
N ARG A 389 32.99 -33.86 6.24
CA ARG A 389 33.00 -33.86 4.75
C ARG A 389 32.41 -32.66 4.02
N ARG A 390 31.86 -31.62 4.68
CA ARG A 390 31.22 -30.49 3.95
C ARG A 390 31.87 -29.15 4.30
N PRO A 391 32.44 -28.42 3.32
CA PRO A 391 32.84 -27.04 3.53
C PRO A 391 31.59 -26.17 3.71
N LEU A 392 31.61 -25.30 4.73
CA LEU A 392 30.57 -24.29 4.90
C LEU A 392 30.60 -23.31 3.72
N ARG A 393 29.42 -22.86 3.27
CA ARG A 393 29.31 -21.89 2.16
C ARG A 393 29.37 -20.44 2.63
N ARG A 394 28.92 -20.19 3.85
CA ARG A 394 28.87 -18.87 4.48
C ARG A 394 28.91 -19.05 6.00
N CYS A 395 29.62 -18.17 6.67
CA CYS A 395 29.65 -18.07 8.12
C CYS A 395 29.64 -16.58 8.46
N SER A 396 28.69 -16.15 9.29
CA SER A 396 28.48 -14.74 9.62
C SER A 396 28.00 -14.62 11.06
N LEU A 397 28.35 -13.50 11.69
CA LEU A 397 27.84 -13.10 12.99
C LEU A 397 26.89 -11.91 12.78
N PHE A 398 25.72 -11.97 13.40
CA PHE A 398 24.67 -10.97 13.27
C PHE A 398 24.49 -10.24 14.60
N LEU A 399 24.41 -8.91 14.53
CA LEU A 399 23.90 -8.07 15.59
C LEU A 399 22.41 -7.81 15.33
N LEU A 400 21.56 -8.26 16.25
CA LEU A 400 20.12 -8.24 16.12
C LEU A 400 19.48 -7.37 17.21
N GLN A 401 18.43 -6.63 16.82
CA GLN A 401 17.48 -6.03 17.74
C GLN A 401 16.22 -6.89 17.76
N GLU A 402 15.86 -7.42 18.93
CA GLU A 402 14.68 -8.25 19.15
C GLU A 402 13.60 -7.46 19.89
N ALA A 403 12.40 -7.42 19.31
CA ALA A 403 11.20 -6.88 19.91
C ALA A 403 10.22 -8.01 20.22
N LEU A 404 10.03 -8.32 21.51
CA LEU A 404 9.08 -9.30 22.00
C LEU A 404 7.77 -8.60 22.37
N PHE A 405 6.68 -9.00 21.74
CA PHE A 405 5.32 -8.52 21.98
C PHE A 405 4.54 -9.59 22.75
N HIS A 406 3.93 -9.22 23.86
CA HIS A 406 3.03 -10.04 24.65
C HIS A 406 1.61 -9.47 24.53
N SER A 407 0.62 -10.33 24.29
CA SER A 407 -0.79 -9.92 24.25
C SER A 407 -1.71 -11.04 24.72
N GLN A 408 -2.82 -10.66 25.33
CA GLN A 408 -3.87 -11.55 25.78
C GLN A 408 -5.06 -11.50 24.82
N SER A 409 -5.76 -12.62 24.68
CA SER A 409 -6.98 -12.68 23.88
C SER A 409 -8.07 -11.81 24.49
N PHE A 410 -9.02 -11.38 23.67
CA PHE A 410 -10.13 -10.53 24.11
C PHE A 410 -10.92 -11.08 25.31
N HIS A 411 -10.98 -12.42 25.46
CA HIS A 411 -11.65 -13.10 26.58
C HIS A 411 -10.73 -13.39 27.78
N GLY A 412 -9.44 -13.00 27.71
CA GLY A 412 -8.45 -13.17 28.79
C GLY A 412 -8.03 -14.62 29.06
N THR A 413 -8.48 -15.59 28.25
CA THR A 413 -8.26 -17.02 28.49
C THR A 413 -6.95 -17.54 27.91
N THR A 414 -6.37 -16.82 26.95
CA THR A 414 -5.17 -17.26 26.21
C THR A 414 -4.21 -16.10 26.03
N SER A 415 -2.92 -16.36 26.26
CA SER A 415 -1.83 -15.40 25.99
C SER A 415 -1.02 -15.86 24.78
N SER A 416 -0.55 -14.90 23.98
CA SER A 416 0.32 -15.16 22.83
C SER A 416 1.51 -14.20 22.84
N ASN A 417 2.65 -14.69 22.35
CA ASN A 417 3.85 -13.90 22.18
C ASN A 417 4.23 -13.86 20.70
N ARG A 418 4.68 -12.69 20.22
CA ARG A 418 5.28 -12.51 18.89
C ARG A 418 6.66 -11.90 19.06
N THR A 419 7.60 -12.31 18.22
CA THR A 419 8.95 -11.72 18.21
C THR A 419 9.22 -11.15 16.83
N LEU A 420 9.68 -9.91 16.77
CA LEU A 420 10.18 -9.27 15.57
C LEU A 420 11.69 -9.05 15.73
N VAL A 421 12.45 -9.42 14.72
CA VAL A 421 13.91 -9.35 14.74
C VAL A 421 14.37 -8.43 13.61
N LYS A 422 15.18 -7.43 13.94
CA LYS A 422 15.80 -6.50 12.99
C LYS A 422 17.31 -6.70 13.01
N VAL A 423 17.90 -6.93 11.85
CA VAL A 423 19.37 -6.98 11.70
C VAL A 423 19.92 -5.56 11.73
N LEU A 424 20.83 -5.29 12.67
CA LEU A 424 21.52 -4.00 12.80
C LEU A 424 22.83 -3.99 12.02
N ASP A 425 23.63 -5.05 12.18
CA ASP A 425 24.92 -5.19 11.50
C ASP A 425 25.28 -6.68 11.30
N VAL A 426 26.17 -6.95 10.34
CA VAL A 426 26.60 -8.30 9.98
C VAL A 426 28.09 -8.34 9.69
N ALA A 427 28.80 -9.22 10.37
CA ALA A 427 30.19 -9.50 10.10
C ALA A 427 30.36 -10.85 9.42
N SER A 428 31.22 -10.89 8.39
CA SER A 428 31.58 -12.13 7.71
C SER A 428 32.73 -12.83 8.43
N LEU A 429 32.58 -14.13 8.66
CA LEU A 429 33.56 -14.97 9.33
C LEU A 429 34.33 -15.80 8.32
N GLN A 430 35.53 -16.20 8.69
CA GLN A 430 36.30 -17.18 7.92
C GLN A 430 35.55 -18.51 7.88
N LEU A 431 35.63 -19.23 6.76
CA LEU A 431 34.96 -20.52 6.60
C LEU A 431 35.80 -21.62 7.24
N PRO A 432 35.32 -22.29 8.31
CA PRO A 432 36.04 -23.39 8.93
C PRO A 432 36.16 -24.58 7.96
N GLN A 433 37.35 -25.13 7.75
CA GLN A 433 37.44 -26.44 7.09
C GLN A 433 37.01 -27.56 8.05
N PRO A 434 36.61 -28.73 7.54
CA PRO A 434 36.30 -29.89 8.38
C PRO A 434 37.48 -30.26 9.29
N GLY A 435 37.27 -30.26 10.61
CA GLY A 435 38.30 -30.55 11.62
C GLY A 435 39.04 -29.33 12.17
N ASP A 436 38.85 -28.15 11.58
CA ASP A 436 39.54 -26.93 12.03
C ASP A 436 38.99 -26.41 13.35
N ARG A 437 39.90 -25.86 14.16
CA ARG A 437 39.59 -24.95 15.27
C ARG A 437 40.35 -23.65 15.04
N PHE A 438 39.65 -22.53 15.00
CA PHE A 438 40.28 -21.21 14.89
C PHE A 438 39.58 -20.17 15.76
N SER A 439 40.30 -19.07 16.01
CA SER A 439 39.75 -17.90 16.70
C SER A 439 39.82 -16.68 15.79
N GLN A 440 38.75 -15.88 15.80
CA GLN A 440 38.64 -14.68 15.00
C GLN A 440 38.05 -13.55 15.86
N ASN A 441 38.65 -12.36 15.78
CA ASN A 441 38.06 -11.15 16.35
C ASN A 441 37.23 -10.45 15.28
N VAL A 442 36.10 -9.89 15.70
CA VAL A 442 35.09 -9.31 14.82
C VAL A 442 34.58 -8.01 15.42
N GLU A 443 34.39 -7.02 14.56
CA GLU A 443 33.84 -5.71 14.92
C GLU A 443 32.42 -5.60 14.34
N LEU A 444 31.47 -5.18 15.17
CA LEU A 444 30.08 -4.93 14.80
C LEU A 444 29.67 -3.55 15.31
N HIS A 445 29.02 -2.74 14.48
CA HIS A 445 28.67 -1.37 14.82
C HIS A 445 27.19 -1.23 15.21
N ILE A 446 26.90 -0.57 16.33
CA ILE A 446 25.53 -0.25 16.77
C ILE A 446 25.12 1.09 16.14
N PRO A 447 24.14 1.14 15.23
CA PRO A 447 23.76 2.39 14.57
C PRO A 447 23.21 3.45 15.54
N GLU A 448 23.52 4.73 15.31
CA GLU A 448 23.12 5.86 16.18
C GLU A 448 21.59 6.03 16.36
N ASN A 449 20.79 5.55 15.41
CA ASN A 449 19.32 5.65 15.46
C ASN A 449 18.65 4.41 16.09
N THR A 450 19.41 3.57 16.78
CA THR A 450 18.87 2.36 17.39
C THR A 450 18.19 2.67 18.72
N GLN A 451 17.00 2.09 18.93
CA GLN A 451 16.30 2.22 20.20
C GLN A 451 17.04 1.43 21.31
N PRO A 452 17.18 2.00 22.52
CA PRO A 452 17.85 1.31 23.62
C PRO A 452 17.02 0.10 24.10
N SER A 453 17.69 -0.84 24.76
CA SER A 453 17.03 -2.00 25.38
C SER A 453 16.07 -1.55 26.48
N SER A 454 14.90 -2.17 26.55
CA SER A 454 13.92 -1.89 27.60
C SER A 454 14.34 -2.56 28.91
N LEU A 455 14.29 -1.83 30.03
CA LEU A 455 14.51 -2.40 31.36
C LEU A 455 13.33 -3.26 31.81
N ASP A 456 12.16 -2.65 31.93
CA ASP A 456 10.92 -3.31 32.36
C ASP A 456 9.74 -2.79 31.51
N ALA A 457 9.33 -3.58 30.52
CA ALA A 457 8.17 -3.29 29.70
C ALA A 457 7.31 -4.55 29.57
N PRO A 458 6.05 -4.53 30.07
CA PRO A 458 5.24 -5.74 30.20
C PRO A 458 4.71 -6.29 28.87
N LEU A 459 4.36 -5.42 27.90
CA LEU A 459 3.83 -5.86 26.60
C LEU A 459 4.87 -5.85 25.48
N ILE A 460 5.82 -4.91 25.46
CA ILE A 460 6.82 -4.79 24.39
C ILE A 460 8.22 -4.70 24.99
N ARG A 461 9.01 -5.76 24.86
CA ARG A 461 10.39 -5.81 25.35
C ARG A 461 11.38 -5.71 24.19
N LEU A 462 12.27 -4.72 24.25
CA LEU A 462 13.37 -4.52 23.30
C LEU A 462 14.66 -5.06 23.90
N SER A 463 15.38 -5.88 23.15
CA SER A 463 16.69 -6.42 23.56
C SER A 463 17.63 -6.56 22.37
N MET A 464 18.92 -6.68 22.66
CA MET A 464 19.96 -6.88 21.65
C MET A 464 20.51 -8.30 21.78
N ALA A 465 20.75 -8.95 20.64
CA ALA A 465 21.31 -10.29 20.60
C ALA A 465 22.43 -10.39 19.56
N LEU A 466 23.48 -11.13 19.91
CA LEU A 466 24.50 -11.57 18.95
C LEU A 466 24.26 -13.05 18.65
N THR A 467 24.17 -13.40 17.37
CA THR A 467 24.01 -14.80 16.98
C THR A 467 24.62 -15.06 15.61
N SER A 468 25.16 -16.27 15.42
CA SER A 468 25.55 -16.76 14.09
C SER A 468 24.41 -17.52 13.40
N LYS A 469 23.26 -17.65 14.07
CA LYS A 469 22.03 -18.22 13.53
C LYS A 469 21.17 -17.11 12.98
N GLU A 470 21.01 -17.06 11.66
CA GLU A 470 19.96 -16.26 11.04
C GLU A 470 18.61 -16.85 11.49
N GLN A 471 18.02 -16.40 12.61
CA GLN A 471 16.66 -16.78 13.05
C GLN A 471 15.57 -16.20 12.10
N ALA A 472 15.92 -16.02 10.83
CA ALA A 472 15.11 -15.54 9.73
C ALA A 472 15.27 -16.45 8.50
N ARG A 473 15.01 -17.76 8.67
CA ARG A 473 13.92 -18.32 7.84
C ARG A 473 12.68 -17.54 8.27
N LEU A 474 12.49 -16.35 7.68
CA LEU A 474 11.25 -15.59 7.77
C LEU A 474 10.09 -16.57 7.67
N LEU A 475 9.17 -16.48 8.61
CA LEU A 475 7.89 -17.16 8.64
C LEU A 475 7.32 -17.23 7.21
N PHE A 476 7.46 -18.39 6.59
CA PHE A 476 6.88 -18.83 5.32
C PHE A 476 7.01 -17.88 4.11
N THR A 477 7.80 -18.36 3.14
CA THR A 477 7.63 -18.15 1.70
C THR A 477 7.47 -16.71 1.22
N ASP A 478 8.49 -16.21 0.53
CA ASP A 478 8.25 -15.89 -0.88
C ASP A 478 9.55 -15.88 -1.68
N SER A 479 9.43 -16.45 -2.88
CA SER A 479 10.36 -16.38 -4.01
C SER A 479 11.82 -16.08 -3.68
N THR A 480 12.67 -17.12 -3.63
CA THR A 480 14.11 -16.93 -3.79
C THR A 480 14.35 -16.22 -5.12
N PRO A 481 14.88 -14.98 -5.16
CA PRO A 481 15.47 -14.48 -6.39
C PRO A 481 16.65 -15.40 -6.75
N PRO A 482 16.97 -15.57 -8.04
CA PRO A 482 18.07 -16.44 -8.45
C PRO A 482 19.39 -15.99 -7.80
N PRO A 483 20.30 -16.92 -7.50
CA PRO A 483 21.54 -16.61 -6.78
C PRO A 483 22.33 -15.51 -7.50
N ILE A 484 22.75 -14.51 -6.75
CA ILE A 484 23.63 -13.43 -7.22
C ILE A 484 24.92 -14.08 -7.72
N SER A 485 25.09 -14.10 -9.04
CA SER A 485 26.12 -14.92 -9.71
C SER A 485 27.50 -14.26 -9.80
N SER A 486 27.61 -12.95 -9.56
CA SER A 486 28.89 -12.21 -9.41
C SER A 486 28.64 -10.70 -9.18
N LEU A 487 29.65 -9.98 -8.66
CA LEU A 487 29.65 -8.51 -8.58
C LEU A 487 29.51 -7.85 -9.96
N LYS A 488 30.08 -8.48 -11.00
CA LYS A 488 29.89 -8.10 -12.40
C LYS A 488 28.42 -8.17 -12.81
N SER A 489 27.71 -9.26 -12.50
CA SER A 489 26.27 -9.39 -12.81
C SER A 489 25.43 -8.33 -12.08
N LEU A 490 25.73 -8.06 -10.81
CA LEU A 490 25.05 -7.03 -10.03
C LEU A 490 25.25 -5.63 -10.62
N ALA A 491 26.49 -5.30 -10.99
CA ALA A 491 26.82 -4.02 -11.63
C ALA A 491 26.13 -3.88 -13.00
N CYS A 492 26.16 -4.92 -13.84
CA CYS A 492 25.47 -4.89 -15.14
C CYS A 492 23.95 -4.70 -15.00
N ARG A 493 23.31 -5.36 -14.03
CA ARG A 493 21.87 -5.16 -13.74
C ARG A 493 21.58 -3.74 -13.26
N ALA A 494 22.39 -3.20 -12.37
CA ALA A 494 22.22 -1.83 -11.87
C ALA A 494 22.38 -0.78 -12.98
N VAL A 495 23.35 -0.97 -13.88
CA VAL A 495 23.54 -0.11 -15.06
C VAL A 495 22.36 -0.25 -16.03
N ALA A 496 21.90 -1.48 -16.27
CA ALA A 496 20.75 -1.75 -17.15
C ALA A 496 19.46 -1.09 -16.65
N ILE A 497 19.16 -1.18 -15.35
CA ILE A 497 18.01 -0.53 -14.71
C ILE A 497 18.10 0.99 -14.89
N ASN A 498 19.24 1.60 -14.55
CA ASN A 498 19.43 3.04 -14.71
C ASN A 498 19.30 3.50 -16.16
N TYR A 499 19.81 2.72 -17.11
CA TYR A 499 19.68 3.01 -18.53
C TYR A 499 18.23 2.94 -18.99
N ALA A 500 17.52 1.87 -18.62
CA ALA A 500 16.12 1.66 -18.98
C ALA A 500 15.26 2.79 -18.42
N SER A 501 15.34 3.08 -17.11
CA SER A 501 14.54 4.13 -16.47
C SER A 501 14.77 5.54 -17.04
N ARG A 502 15.98 5.86 -17.51
CA ARG A 502 16.29 7.18 -18.07
C ARG A 502 15.97 7.35 -19.55
N ASN A 503 16.01 6.27 -20.32
CA ASN A 503 15.90 6.32 -21.78
C ASN A 503 14.62 5.69 -22.33
N PHE A 504 13.73 5.22 -21.46
CA PHE A 504 12.50 4.56 -21.88
C PHE A 504 11.64 5.42 -22.80
N GLU A 505 11.42 6.68 -22.41
CA GLU A 505 10.62 7.64 -23.19
C GLU A 505 11.33 8.11 -24.46
N LYS A 506 12.64 8.37 -24.37
CA LYS A 506 13.44 8.96 -25.47
C LYS A 506 13.53 8.06 -26.70
N ASN A 507 13.47 6.75 -26.51
CA ASN A 507 13.72 5.78 -27.57
C ASN A 507 12.44 5.11 -28.10
N ASN A 508 11.24 5.57 -27.68
CA ASN A 508 9.95 5.01 -28.09
C ASN A 508 9.95 3.48 -28.06
N PHE A 509 10.28 2.87 -26.91
CA PHE A 509 10.34 1.40 -26.77
C PHE A 509 8.96 0.71 -26.85
N PHE A 510 7.91 1.39 -27.33
CA PHE A 510 6.57 0.86 -27.50
C PHE A 510 6.52 -0.07 -28.72
N GLY A 511 6.27 -1.36 -28.48
CA GLY A 511 6.06 -2.36 -29.53
C GLY A 511 6.83 -3.65 -29.31
N LYS A 512 6.37 -4.74 -29.95
CA LYS A 512 6.84 -6.12 -29.72
C LYS A 512 8.29 -6.44 -30.08
N ASN A 513 9.12 -5.49 -30.52
CA ASN A 513 10.47 -5.80 -31.01
C ASN A 513 11.50 -4.70 -30.70
N PHE A 514 11.95 -4.65 -29.44
CA PHE A 514 13.24 -4.03 -29.09
C PHE A 514 14.36 -4.82 -29.79
N SER A 515 14.81 -4.31 -30.94
CA SER A 515 15.68 -5.01 -31.89
C SER A 515 17.15 -4.70 -31.68
N LYS A 516 18.05 -5.55 -32.22
CA LYS A 516 19.51 -5.30 -32.21
C LYS A 516 19.92 -3.96 -32.82
N ARG A 517 19.07 -3.30 -33.62
CA ARG A 517 19.35 -2.01 -34.28
C ARG A 517 19.35 -0.82 -33.31
N GLN A 518 18.80 -0.98 -32.10
CA GLN A 518 18.75 0.05 -31.06
C GLN A 518 19.86 -0.10 -30.00
N LYS A 519 20.88 -0.94 -30.26
CA LYS A 519 22.00 -1.16 -29.34
C LYS A 519 22.81 0.15 -29.18
N PRO A 520 22.90 0.73 -27.98
CA PRO A 520 23.72 1.90 -27.73
C PRO A 520 25.19 1.52 -27.87
N ASN A 521 25.96 2.34 -28.59
CA ASN A 521 27.40 2.18 -28.67
C ASN A 521 28.02 2.65 -27.35
N LEU A 522 28.30 1.71 -26.44
CA LEU A 522 28.71 2.02 -25.07
C LEU A 522 30.23 2.19 -24.91
N ASN A 523 31.01 2.07 -25.99
CA ASN A 523 32.48 2.22 -25.98
C ASN A 523 33.18 1.36 -24.90
N ILE A 524 32.73 0.10 -24.76
CA ILE A 524 33.20 -0.91 -23.81
C ILE A 524 33.58 -2.17 -24.60
N ALA A 525 34.40 -3.06 -24.01
CA ALA A 525 34.73 -4.37 -24.59
C ALA A 525 33.47 -5.13 -25.09
N VAL A 526 33.52 -5.61 -26.33
CA VAL A 526 32.39 -6.21 -27.08
C VAL A 526 31.65 -7.31 -26.31
N ALA A 527 32.37 -8.14 -25.56
CA ALA A 527 31.78 -9.21 -24.74
C ALA A 527 30.91 -8.65 -23.60
N LEU A 528 31.40 -7.61 -22.91
CA LEU A 528 30.67 -6.94 -21.83
C LEU A 528 29.52 -6.08 -22.39
N GLU A 529 29.69 -5.52 -23.58
CA GLU A 529 28.65 -4.77 -24.29
C GLU A 529 27.45 -5.66 -24.66
N ASN A 530 27.71 -6.89 -25.12
CA ASN A 530 26.65 -7.86 -25.43
C ASN A 530 25.93 -8.37 -24.17
N GLU A 531 26.67 -8.60 -23.09
CA GLU A 531 26.12 -9.03 -21.80
C GLU A 531 25.25 -7.93 -21.17
N LEU A 532 25.75 -6.70 -21.14
CA LEU A 532 25.00 -5.53 -20.65
C LEU A 532 23.76 -5.26 -21.52
N TRP A 533 23.86 -5.43 -22.84
CA TRP A 533 22.71 -5.28 -23.73
C TRP A 533 21.57 -6.27 -23.44
N ASN A 534 21.89 -7.52 -23.09
CA ASN A 534 20.88 -8.49 -22.69
C ASN A 534 20.16 -8.05 -21.41
N TRP A 535 20.91 -7.56 -20.40
CA TRP A 535 20.31 -7.02 -19.18
C TRP A 535 19.46 -5.77 -19.43
N ILE A 536 19.87 -4.88 -20.34
CA ILE A 536 19.07 -3.73 -20.76
C ILE A 536 17.76 -4.20 -21.40
N LYS A 537 17.83 -5.19 -22.29
CA LYS A 537 16.64 -5.76 -22.92
C LYS A 537 15.68 -6.36 -21.89
N GLU A 538 16.21 -7.09 -20.90
CA GLU A 538 15.39 -7.62 -19.81
C GLU A 538 14.73 -6.50 -18.99
N ALA A 539 15.45 -5.43 -18.65
CA ALA A 539 14.89 -4.30 -17.92
C ALA A 539 13.79 -3.57 -18.69
N VAL A 540 13.99 -3.33 -19.99
CA VAL A 540 12.98 -2.70 -20.85
C VAL A 540 11.75 -3.60 -20.97
N ASN A 541 11.94 -4.90 -21.19
CA ASN A 541 10.83 -5.86 -21.28
C ASN A 541 10.03 -5.93 -19.98
N GLU A 542 10.70 -5.93 -18.83
CA GLU A 542 10.06 -5.94 -17.51
C GLU A 542 9.24 -4.67 -17.27
N MET A 543 9.78 -3.48 -17.61
CA MET A 543 9.02 -2.23 -17.54
C MET A 543 7.81 -2.25 -18.47
N GLN A 544 7.98 -2.71 -19.71
CA GLN A 544 6.88 -2.82 -20.66
C GLN A 544 5.79 -3.79 -20.16
N ALA A 545 6.19 -4.94 -19.63
CA ALA A 545 5.26 -5.91 -19.06
C ALA A 545 4.46 -5.32 -17.89
N TRP A 546 5.11 -4.54 -17.01
CA TRP A 546 4.44 -3.83 -15.94
C TRP A 546 3.46 -2.77 -16.47
N LEU A 547 3.86 -1.97 -17.47
CA LEU A 547 2.99 -0.97 -18.09
C LEU A 547 1.78 -1.61 -18.79
N GLU A 548 1.96 -2.69 -19.54
CA GLU A 548 0.88 -3.44 -20.19
C GLU A 548 -0.10 -4.03 -19.16
N LYS A 549 0.44 -4.53 -18.03
CA LYS A 549 -0.37 -5.00 -16.90
C LYS A 549 -1.22 -3.88 -16.31
N VAL A 550 -0.64 -2.72 -15.98
CA VAL A 550 -1.38 -1.56 -15.45
C VAL A 550 -2.36 -1.01 -16.49
N ALA A 551 -2.02 -1.05 -17.77
CA ALA A 551 -2.91 -0.62 -18.86
C ALA A 551 -4.20 -1.45 -18.93
N SER A 552 -4.17 -2.72 -18.51
CA SER A 552 -5.38 -3.57 -18.47
C SER A 552 -6.47 -3.08 -17.52
N LEU A 553 -6.18 -2.10 -16.66
CA LEU A 553 -7.18 -1.43 -15.82
C LEU A 553 -8.10 -0.50 -16.62
N PHE A 554 -7.65 -0.02 -17.77
CA PHE A 554 -8.37 0.95 -18.61
C PHE A 554 -9.18 0.24 -19.70
N ILE A 555 -10.41 -0.09 -19.35
CA ILE A 555 -11.32 -0.80 -20.24
C ILE A 555 -11.70 0.07 -21.43
N GLY A 556 -11.66 -0.51 -22.63
CA GLY A 556 -12.05 0.18 -23.86
C GLY A 556 -10.94 1.03 -24.48
N PHE A 557 -9.76 1.08 -23.87
CA PHE A 557 -8.58 1.73 -24.41
C PHE A 557 -7.54 0.69 -24.82
N SER A 558 -6.87 0.93 -25.95
CA SER A 558 -5.71 0.13 -26.33
C SER A 558 -4.50 0.51 -25.47
N PHE A 559 -3.48 -0.35 -25.40
CA PHE A 559 -2.23 0.01 -24.72
C PHE A 559 -1.63 1.31 -25.30
N GLU A 560 -1.74 1.51 -26.61
CA GLU A 560 -1.22 2.70 -27.31
C GLU A 560 -1.90 3.98 -26.80
N ASP A 561 -3.21 3.94 -26.54
CA ASP A 561 -3.98 5.10 -26.06
C ASP A 561 -3.57 5.54 -24.64
N VAL A 562 -3.22 4.58 -23.79
CA VAL A 562 -2.90 4.82 -22.37
C VAL A 562 -1.39 4.92 -22.12
N SER A 563 -0.56 4.38 -23.01
CA SER A 563 0.89 4.31 -22.85
C SER A 563 1.51 5.67 -22.52
N GLY A 564 1.13 6.73 -23.25
CA GLY A 564 1.61 8.09 -23.01
C GLY A 564 1.15 8.70 -21.67
N TYR A 565 0.03 8.24 -21.12
CA TYR A 565 -0.38 8.62 -19.76
C TYR A 565 0.41 7.83 -18.71
N LEU A 566 0.71 6.55 -18.95
CA LEU A 566 1.45 5.73 -17.98
C LEU A 566 2.94 6.06 -17.92
N THR A 567 3.52 6.57 -19.00
CA THR A 567 4.95 6.91 -19.05
C THR A 567 5.36 7.97 -18.04
N GLN A 568 4.47 8.91 -17.72
CA GLN A 568 4.76 9.94 -16.72
C GLN A 568 5.12 9.37 -15.34
N PHE A 569 4.74 8.12 -15.06
CA PHE A 569 5.01 7.43 -13.81
C PHE A 569 6.30 6.60 -13.82
N ILE A 570 7.03 6.52 -14.95
CA ILE A 570 8.27 5.73 -15.06
C ILE A 570 9.31 6.16 -14.03
N GLY A 571 9.40 7.45 -13.74
CA GLY A 571 10.30 7.99 -12.71
C GLY A 571 9.96 7.55 -11.28
N LYS A 572 8.82 6.89 -11.07
CA LYS A 572 8.36 6.36 -9.78
C LYS A 572 8.41 4.82 -9.71
N ILE A 573 8.92 4.15 -10.74
CA ILE A 573 9.10 2.70 -10.73
C ILE A 573 10.25 2.33 -9.80
N TYR A 574 9.94 1.55 -8.77
CA TYR A 574 10.91 0.95 -7.86
C TYR A 574 11.25 -0.46 -8.32
N TRP A 575 12.50 -0.84 -8.13
CA TRP A 575 13.03 -2.16 -8.50
C TRP A 575 13.37 -2.95 -7.24
N LYS A 576 13.11 -4.26 -7.26
CA LYS A 576 13.53 -5.18 -6.20
C LYS A 576 15.06 -5.26 -6.12
N ARG A 577 15.59 -5.53 -4.93
CA ARG A 577 17.05 -5.53 -4.69
C ARG A 577 17.73 -6.69 -5.43
N GLY A 578 18.68 -6.36 -6.32
CA GLY A 578 19.56 -7.33 -6.96
C GLY A 578 18.95 -8.11 -8.14
N CYS A 579 17.72 -7.81 -8.54
CA CYS A 579 17.03 -8.40 -9.69
C CYS A 579 16.42 -7.33 -10.60
N ILE A 580 16.19 -7.71 -11.86
CA ILE A 580 15.46 -6.90 -12.83
C ILE A 580 13.98 -7.26 -12.71
N GLU A 581 13.38 -6.83 -11.62
CA GLU A 581 11.94 -7.01 -11.34
C GLU A 581 11.40 -5.73 -10.70
N VAL A 582 10.25 -5.25 -11.17
CA VAL A 582 9.55 -4.13 -10.54
C VAL A 582 9.04 -4.54 -9.16
N ASP A 583 9.30 -3.69 -8.17
CA ASP A 583 8.66 -3.73 -6.85
C ASP A 583 7.29 -3.04 -6.97
N GLU A 584 6.28 -3.83 -7.34
CA GLU A 584 4.98 -3.31 -7.77
C GLU A 584 4.24 -2.56 -6.66
N VAL A 585 4.18 -3.12 -5.44
CA VAL A 585 3.52 -2.49 -4.29
C VAL A 585 4.15 -1.13 -3.99
N ARG A 586 5.48 -1.10 -3.85
CA ARG A 586 6.20 0.16 -3.56
C ARG A 586 6.07 1.18 -4.68
N THR A 587 6.06 0.72 -5.93
CA THR A 587 5.81 1.57 -7.11
C THR A 587 4.42 2.19 -7.05
N VAL A 588 3.39 1.41 -6.76
CA VAL A 588 2.01 1.88 -6.66
C VAL A 588 1.84 2.86 -5.50
N GLU A 589 2.42 2.58 -4.33
CA GLU A 589 2.40 3.50 -3.20
C GLU A 589 3.04 4.85 -3.56
N ALA A 590 4.17 4.83 -4.25
CA ALA A 590 4.84 6.04 -4.70
C ALA A 590 4.00 6.83 -5.72
N ILE A 591 3.31 6.16 -6.65
CA ILE A 591 2.42 6.78 -7.63
C ILE A 591 1.20 7.40 -6.94
N VAL A 592 0.57 6.68 -6.02
CA VAL A 592 -0.61 7.14 -5.27
C VAL A 592 -0.29 8.32 -4.36
N SER A 593 0.94 8.39 -3.83
CA SER A 593 1.38 9.50 -2.99
C SER A 593 1.62 10.82 -3.75
N MET A 594 1.50 10.82 -5.08
CA MET A 594 1.66 12.03 -5.88
C MET A 594 0.44 12.95 -5.75
N ASP A 595 0.69 14.24 -5.53
CA ASP A 595 -0.37 15.25 -5.42
C ASP A 595 -1.22 15.39 -6.69
N GLU A 596 -0.70 14.95 -7.84
CA GLU A 596 -1.31 15.10 -9.18
C GLU A 596 -2.00 13.81 -9.69
N ILE A 597 -2.09 12.74 -8.89
CA ILE A 597 -2.70 11.49 -9.36
C ILE A 597 -4.21 11.67 -9.58
N CYS A 598 -4.70 11.21 -10.74
CA CYS A 598 -6.13 11.17 -10.99
C CYS A 598 -6.84 10.25 -9.97
N PRO A 599 -7.92 10.72 -9.30
CA PRO A 599 -8.69 9.90 -8.36
C PRO A 599 -9.25 8.60 -8.96
N ARG A 600 -9.65 8.59 -10.24
CA ARG A 600 -10.08 7.37 -10.95
C ARG A 600 -8.93 6.38 -11.04
N PHE A 601 -7.74 6.85 -11.44
CA PHE A 601 -6.59 5.96 -11.58
C PHE A 601 -6.12 5.43 -10.22
N ALA A 602 -6.12 6.28 -9.18
CA ALA A 602 -5.88 5.85 -7.80
C ALA A 602 -6.86 4.76 -7.37
N PHE A 603 -8.17 4.92 -7.62
CA PHE A 603 -9.19 3.90 -7.36
C PHE A 603 -8.90 2.59 -8.09
N GLN A 604 -8.54 2.65 -9.38
CA GLN A 604 -8.24 1.47 -10.19
C GLN A 604 -7.02 0.71 -9.63
N LEU A 605 -5.98 1.43 -9.18
CA LEU A 605 -4.81 0.84 -8.52
C LEU A 605 -5.17 0.23 -7.16
N PHE A 606 -5.99 0.90 -6.34
CA PHE A 606 -6.45 0.35 -5.06
C PHE A 606 -7.21 -0.96 -5.25
N CYS A 607 -8.07 -1.01 -6.27
CA CYS A 607 -8.79 -2.22 -6.64
C CYS A 607 -7.84 -3.34 -7.05
N ALA A 608 -6.86 -3.05 -7.92
CA ALA A 608 -5.98 -4.05 -8.52
C ALA A 608 -4.93 -4.61 -7.56
N TYR A 609 -4.49 -3.81 -6.58
CA TYR A 609 -3.52 -4.20 -5.55
C TYR A 609 -4.17 -4.48 -4.18
N ALA A 610 -5.50 -4.52 -4.13
CA ALA A 610 -6.29 -4.79 -2.91
C ALA A 610 -5.92 -3.90 -1.70
N MET A 611 -5.67 -2.61 -1.94
CA MET A 611 -5.34 -1.62 -0.92
C MET A 611 -6.61 -1.10 -0.20
N VAL A 612 -7.29 -2.00 0.53
CA VAL A 612 -8.63 -1.74 1.10
C VAL A 612 -8.69 -0.48 1.97
N GLU A 613 -7.68 -0.26 2.79
CA GLU A 613 -7.58 0.89 3.70
C GLU A 613 -7.54 2.24 2.95
N LYS A 614 -7.11 2.24 1.68
CA LYS A 614 -6.99 3.46 0.88
C LYS A 614 -8.31 3.90 0.24
N PHE A 615 -9.36 3.09 0.26
CA PHE A 615 -10.67 3.49 -0.27
C PHE A 615 -11.29 4.64 0.52
N GLU A 616 -10.98 4.79 1.81
CA GLU A 616 -11.44 5.90 2.66
C GLU A 616 -10.91 7.27 2.20
N LEU A 617 -9.79 7.28 1.47
CA LEU A 617 -9.22 8.50 0.90
C LEU A 617 -10.05 9.07 -0.26
N ILE A 618 -10.96 8.26 -0.83
CA ILE A 618 -11.78 8.64 -1.97
C ILE A 618 -13.17 9.04 -1.49
N ASN A 619 -13.63 10.19 -1.96
CA ASN A 619 -14.96 10.70 -1.63
C ASN A 619 -16.07 9.70 -2.04
N VAL A 620 -16.99 9.40 -1.11
CA VAL A 620 -18.09 8.43 -1.30
C VAL A 620 -18.99 8.77 -2.48
N TYR A 621 -19.26 10.06 -2.74
CA TYR A 621 -20.06 10.51 -3.88
C TYR A 621 -19.34 10.23 -5.20
N TYR A 622 -18.01 10.42 -5.21
CA TYR A 622 -17.21 10.09 -6.38
C TYR A 622 -17.19 8.59 -6.65
N LEU A 623 -17.11 7.75 -5.61
CA LEU A 623 -17.24 6.30 -5.78
C LEU A 623 -18.59 5.90 -6.40
N ARG A 624 -19.69 6.56 -6.02
CA ARG A 624 -21.01 6.30 -6.62
C ARG A 624 -21.05 6.68 -8.09
N GLN A 625 -20.42 7.78 -8.48
CA GLN A 625 -20.33 8.14 -9.89
C GLN A 625 -19.41 7.20 -10.68
N LEU A 626 -18.30 6.75 -10.08
CA LEU A 626 -17.43 5.75 -10.70
C LEU A 626 -18.19 4.44 -10.97
N GLU A 627 -19.15 4.07 -10.12
CA GLU A 627 -20.04 2.91 -10.34
C GLU A 627 -20.86 3.03 -11.64
N PHE A 628 -21.31 4.24 -12.00
CA PHE A 628 -22.06 4.48 -13.23
C PHE A 628 -21.19 4.72 -14.47
N THR A 629 -19.96 5.20 -14.29
CA THR A 629 -19.08 5.62 -15.40
C THR A 629 -18.04 4.56 -15.79
N LEU A 630 -17.66 3.66 -14.87
CA LEU A 630 -16.81 2.53 -15.20
C LEU A 630 -17.65 1.44 -15.88
N PRO A 631 -17.18 0.88 -17.02
CA PRO A 631 -17.86 -0.24 -17.66
C PRO A 631 -18.02 -1.43 -16.71
N SER A 632 -18.97 -2.32 -17.00
CA SER A 632 -19.19 -3.57 -16.26
C SER A 632 -17.95 -4.45 -16.28
N HIS A 633 -17.11 -4.28 -15.27
CA HIS A 633 -15.83 -4.96 -15.16
C HIS A 633 -15.78 -5.82 -13.90
N PRO A 634 -15.31 -7.08 -13.97
CA PRO A 634 -15.26 -7.98 -12.82
C PRO A 634 -14.59 -7.38 -11.59
N LEU A 635 -13.48 -6.64 -11.78
CA LEU A 635 -12.75 -6.00 -10.70
C LEU A 635 -13.59 -4.93 -9.98
N TYR A 636 -14.10 -3.96 -10.74
CA TYR A 636 -14.78 -2.81 -10.15
C TYR A 636 -16.15 -3.20 -9.62
N HIS A 637 -16.87 -4.09 -10.31
CA HIS A 637 -18.15 -4.61 -9.85
C HIS A 637 -18.00 -5.40 -8.53
N PHE A 638 -16.90 -6.14 -8.34
CA PHE A 638 -16.58 -6.75 -7.05
C PHE A 638 -16.39 -5.70 -5.96
N TRP A 639 -15.53 -4.71 -6.19
CA TRP A 639 -15.23 -3.69 -5.18
C TRP A 639 -16.42 -2.79 -4.86
N PHE A 640 -17.23 -2.37 -5.84
CA PHE A 640 -18.45 -1.60 -5.58
C PHE A 640 -19.45 -2.40 -4.75
N TYR A 641 -19.59 -3.70 -5.00
CA TYR A 641 -20.42 -4.55 -4.14
C TYR A 641 -19.88 -4.59 -2.71
N VAL A 642 -18.58 -4.79 -2.52
CA VAL A 642 -17.97 -4.86 -1.18
C VAL A 642 -18.09 -3.52 -0.45
N ILE A 643 -17.86 -2.40 -1.14
CA ILE A 643 -17.88 -1.04 -0.59
C ILE A 643 -19.31 -0.61 -0.23
N PHE A 644 -20.29 -0.78 -1.13
CA PHE A 644 -21.63 -0.24 -0.96
C PHE A 644 -22.66 -1.22 -0.40
N LYS A 645 -22.46 -2.52 -0.62
CA LYS A 645 -23.32 -3.56 -0.06
C LYS A 645 -22.67 -4.03 1.23
N GLN A 646 -21.99 -5.17 1.26
CA GLN A 646 -21.29 -5.68 2.45
C GLN A 646 -20.28 -6.78 2.05
N TRP A 647 -19.43 -7.19 3.00
CA TRP A 647 -18.47 -8.31 2.88
C TRP A 647 -19.10 -9.71 2.74
N ASN A 648 -20.44 -9.81 2.79
CA ASN A 648 -21.20 -11.07 2.72
C ASN A 648 -21.06 -11.85 1.38
N VAL A 649 -20.23 -11.36 0.46
CA VAL A 649 -19.87 -12.07 -0.78
C VAL A 649 -19.06 -13.33 -0.50
N PHE A 650 -18.24 -13.30 0.56
CA PHE A 650 -17.48 -14.43 1.06
C PHE A 650 -18.34 -15.17 2.09
N ASN A 651 -19.21 -16.06 1.60
CA ASN A 651 -20.01 -16.90 2.50
C ASN A 651 -19.16 -18.08 2.97
N GLU A 652 -18.76 -18.07 4.24
CA GLU A 652 -17.89 -19.10 4.84
C GLU A 652 -18.54 -20.50 4.85
N LEU A 653 -19.87 -20.56 4.91
CA LEU A 653 -20.63 -21.81 4.94
C LEU A 653 -20.91 -22.37 3.53
N ALA A 654 -20.67 -21.59 2.47
CA ALA A 654 -20.93 -22.02 1.10
C ALA A 654 -19.78 -22.89 0.55
N ILE A 655 -20.13 -24.00 -0.09
CA ILE A 655 -19.18 -24.88 -0.79
C ILE A 655 -18.64 -24.22 -2.06
N THR A 656 -19.47 -23.40 -2.73
CA THR A 656 -19.15 -22.74 -4.01
C THR A 656 -18.90 -21.25 -3.81
N THR A 657 -18.01 -20.67 -4.63
CA THR A 657 -17.81 -19.23 -4.66
C THR A 657 -18.96 -18.54 -5.40
N ARG A 658 -19.37 -17.36 -4.93
CA ARG A 658 -20.28 -16.51 -5.71
C ARG A 658 -19.61 -16.14 -7.04
N MET A 659 -20.40 -16.04 -8.09
CA MET A 659 -19.92 -15.69 -9.43
C MET A 659 -19.10 -14.39 -9.45
N LEU A 660 -19.46 -13.44 -8.58
CA LEU A 660 -18.72 -12.19 -8.39
C LEU A 660 -17.25 -12.42 -8.00
N VAL A 661 -17.00 -13.25 -6.98
CA VAL A 661 -15.64 -13.59 -6.48
C VAL A 661 -14.89 -14.41 -7.52
N SER A 662 -15.57 -15.38 -8.14
CA SER A 662 -14.98 -16.23 -9.17
C SER A 662 -14.49 -15.42 -10.37
N ASN A 663 -15.27 -14.42 -10.81
CA ASN A 663 -14.91 -13.58 -11.95
C ASN A 663 -13.72 -12.65 -11.66
N VAL A 664 -13.70 -11.98 -10.50
CA VAL A 664 -12.56 -11.12 -10.12
C VAL A 664 -11.29 -11.94 -9.87
N PHE A 665 -11.42 -13.13 -9.27
CA PHE A 665 -10.30 -14.04 -9.07
C PHE A 665 -9.70 -14.49 -10.40
N THR A 666 -10.55 -14.92 -11.34
CA THR A 666 -10.11 -15.30 -12.70
C THR A 666 -9.42 -14.15 -13.42
N TRP A 667 -9.99 -12.95 -13.33
CA TRP A 667 -9.42 -11.76 -13.95
C TRP A 667 -8.05 -11.40 -13.36
N ALA A 668 -7.92 -11.39 -12.03
CA ALA A 668 -6.66 -11.10 -11.34
C ALA A 668 -5.56 -12.10 -11.74
N MET A 669 -5.93 -13.38 -11.84
CA MET A 669 -5.01 -14.42 -12.28
C MET A 669 -4.52 -14.19 -13.71
N TYR A 670 -5.44 -13.86 -14.63
CA TYR A 670 -5.13 -13.72 -16.06
C TYR A 670 -4.27 -12.48 -16.35
N HIS A 671 -4.49 -11.40 -15.60
CA HIS A 671 -3.80 -10.12 -15.77
C HIS A 671 -2.56 -9.95 -14.89
N GLY A 672 -2.29 -10.88 -13.96
CA GLY A 672 -1.02 -10.90 -13.25
C GLY A 672 -1.00 -10.20 -11.89
N PHE A 673 -2.15 -9.88 -11.29
CA PHE A 673 -2.23 -9.17 -10.02
C PHE A 673 -2.14 -10.15 -8.83
N VAL A 674 -0.92 -10.34 -8.30
CA VAL A 674 -0.64 -11.33 -7.26
C VAL A 674 -1.29 -10.93 -5.93
N GLU A 675 -1.22 -9.65 -5.58
CA GLU A 675 -1.73 -9.08 -4.33
C GLU A 675 -3.25 -9.25 -4.22
N LEU A 676 -3.98 -8.94 -5.30
CA LEU A 676 -5.41 -9.19 -5.37
C LEU A 676 -5.74 -10.69 -5.36
N THR A 677 -4.93 -11.51 -6.02
CA THR A 677 -5.09 -12.97 -6.01
C THR A 677 -4.93 -13.51 -4.59
N GLU A 678 -3.91 -13.05 -3.85
CA GLU A 678 -3.67 -13.42 -2.46
C GLU A 678 -4.78 -12.91 -1.53
N PHE A 679 -5.20 -11.66 -1.70
CA PHE A 679 -6.28 -11.06 -0.93
C PHE A 679 -7.58 -11.89 -1.00
N LEU A 680 -7.95 -12.31 -2.22
CA LEU A 680 -9.11 -13.17 -2.48
C LEU A 680 -8.88 -14.59 -1.95
N TRP A 681 -7.66 -15.11 -2.15
CA TRP A 681 -7.27 -16.45 -1.70
C TRP A 681 -7.44 -16.62 -0.19
N CYS A 682 -6.99 -15.66 0.61
CA CYS A 682 -7.08 -15.71 2.07
C CYS A 682 -8.51 -15.65 2.62
N ARG A 683 -9.50 -15.28 1.80
CA ARG A 683 -10.92 -15.13 2.20
C ARG A 683 -11.83 -16.21 1.64
N MET A 684 -11.29 -17.14 0.85
CA MET A 684 -12.03 -18.31 0.36
C MET A 684 -11.73 -19.51 1.25
N ASN A 685 -12.77 -20.28 1.61
CA ASN A 685 -12.59 -21.51 2.38
C ASN A 685 -11.95 -22.63 1.52
N GLN A 686 -11.58 -23.76 2.15
CA GLN A 686 -10.92 -24.87 1.47
C GLN A 686 -11.72 -25.39 0.27
N SER A 687 -13.02 -25.63 0.43
CA SER A 687 -13.88 -26.19 -0.62
C SER A 687 -14.04 -25.24 -1.81
N GLN A 688 -14.20 -23.96 -1.53
CA GLN A 688 -14.26 -22.88 -2.52
C GLN A 688 -12.97 -22.77 -3.33
N LEU A 689 -11.82 -22.84 -2.67
CA LEU A 689 -10.51 -22.82 -3.30
C LEU A 689 -10.31 -24.06 -4.18
N GLU A 690 -10.61 -25.25 -3.68
CA GLU A 690 -10.49 -26.48 -4.48
C GLU A 690 -11.32 -26.42 -5.75
N MET A 691 -12.59 -25.99 -5.66
CA MET A 691 -13.47 -25.91 -6.83
C MET A 691 -13.06 -24.80 -7.80
N SER A 692 -12.82 -23.59 -7.29
CA SER A 692 -12.45 -22.43 -8.12
C SER A 692 -11.11 -22.65 -8.80
N CYS A 693 -10.15 -23.25 -8.10
CA CYS A 693 -8.84 -23.55 -8.66
C CYS A 693 -8.92 -24.68 -9.69
N VAL A 694 -9.69 -25.75 -9.48
CA VAL A 694 -9.83 -26.80 -10.50
C VAL A 694 -10.40 -26.24 -11.83
N ILE A 695 -11.43 -25.41 -11.75
CA ILE A 695 -12.08 -24.83 -12.94
C ILE A 695 -11.11 -23.87 -13.66
N HIS A 696 -10.49 -22.96 -12.91
CA HIS A 696 -9.71 -21.87 -13.50
C HIS A 696 -8.27 -22.28 -13.82
N TRP A 697 -7.65 -23.16 -13.05
CA TRP A 697 -6.27 -23.61 -13.24
C TRP A 697 -6.05 -24.28 -14.59
N ASN A 698 -7.00 -25.14 -15.03
CA ASN A 698 -6.89 -25.80 -16.34
C ASN A 698 -7.03 -24.82 -17.51
N ARG A 699 -7.81 -23.73 -17.33
CA ARG A 699 -7.92 -22.66 -18.32
C ARG A 699 -6.64 -21.80 -18.32
N PHE A 700 -6.19 -21.41 -17.13
CA PHE A 700 -4.99 -20.63 -16.90
C PHE A 700 -3.73 -21.33 -17.45
N CYS A 701 -3.56 -22.64 -17.21
CA CYS A 701 -2.42 -23.40 -17.74
C CYS A 701 -2.36 -23.45 -19.28
N LYS A 702 -3.48 -23.30 -19.99
CA LYS A 702 -3.49 -23.29 -21.47
C LYS A 702 -3.04 -21.96 -22.07
N SER A 703 -3.25 -20.88 -21.33
CA SER A 703 -3.00 -19.51 -21.73
C SER A 703 -1.98 -18.84 -20.79
N ALA A 704 -1.14 -19.63 -20.12
CA ALA A 704 -0.28 -19.13 -19.06
C ALA A 704 0.74 -18.18 -19.66
N THR A 705 0.51 -16.88 -19.46
CA THR A 705 1.37 -15.79 -19.92
C THR A 705 2.07 -15.13 -18.75
N ASN A 706 1.46 -15.15 -17.55
CA ASN A 706 2.01 -14.49 -16.38
C ASN A 706 2.80 -15.45 -15.49
N GLU A 707 4.13 -15.29 -15.52
CA GLU A 707 5.09 -16.12 -14.80
C GLU A 707 4.90 -16.05 -13.27
N ARG A 708 4.69 -14.84 -12.74
CA ARG A 708 4.60 -14.57 -11.30
C ARG A 708 3.38 -15.21 -10.66
N VAL A 709 2.20 -14.94 -11.22
CA VAL A 709 0.95 -15.54 -10.73
C VAL A 709 1.00 -17.06 -10.86
N PHE A 710 1.55 -17.58 -11.96
CA PHE A 710 1.69 -19.02 -12.12
C PHE A 710 2.59 -19.63 -11.06
N ALA A 711 3.77 -19.06 -10.81
CA ALA A 711 4.70 -19.56 -9.80
C ALA A 711 4.08 -19.51 -8.39
N TYR A 712 3.43 -18.38 -8.05
CA TYR A 712 2.74 -18.20 -6.78
C TYR A 712 1.64 -19.25 -6.57
N LEU A 713 0.71 -19.35 -7.52
CA LEU A 713 -0.40 -20.29 -7.43
C LEU A 713 0.06 -21.74 -7.49
N CYS A 714 1.05 -22.07 -8.32
CA CYS A 714 1.59 -23.41 -8.42
C CYS A 714 2.16 -23.86 -7.06
N ASN A 715 2.88 -22.98 -6.35
CA ASN A 715 3.38 -23.27 -5.01
C ASN A 715 2.23 -23.48 -4.00
N LYS A 716 1.29 -22.53 -3.90
CA LYS A 716 0.17 -22.61 -2.94
C LYS A 716 -0.76 -23.80 -3.20
N LEU A 717 -1.04 -24.10 -4.47
CA LEU A 717 -1.89 -25.22 -4.87
C LEU A 717 -1.22 -26.58 -4.64
N CYS A 718 0.07 -26.71 -4.98
CA CYS A 718 0.79 -27.95 -4.73
C CYS A 718 0.97 -28.23 -3.24
N GLN A 719 1.08 -27.20 -2.39
CA GLN A 719 1.09 -27.38 -0.93
C GLN A 719 -0.22 -27.97 -0.40
N ARG A 720 -1.37 -27.68 -1.03
CA ARG A 720 -2.69 -28.20 -0.60
C ARG A 720 -3.05 -29.55 -1.23
N ASN A 721 -2.87 -29.72 -2.53
CA ASN A 721 -3.22 -30.95 -3.23
C ASN A 721 -2.26 -31.23 -4.39
N GLU A 722 -1.05 -31.66 -4.06
CA GLU A 722 -0.01 -31.95 -5.05
C GLU A 722 -0.46 -32.93 -6.14
N ASN A 723 -1.23 -33.96 -5.78
CA ASN A 723 -1.62 -35.03 -6.70
C ASN A 723 -2.62 -34.56 -7.75
N SER A 724 -3.69 -33.89 -7.33
CA SER A 724 -4.71 -33.36 -8.26
C SER A 724 -4.12 -32.30 -9.18
N ILE A 725 -3.38 -31.35 -8.60
CA ILE A 725 -2.83 -30.21 -9.34
C ILE A 725 -1.77 -30.65 -10.35
N CYS A 726 -0.86 -31.55 -9.96
CA CYS A 726 0.11 -32.09 -10.91
C CYS A 726 -0.59 -32.90 -12.01
N ARG A 727 -1.55 -33.77 -11.67
CA ARG A 727 -2.29 -34.57 -12.66
C ARG A 727 -3.03 -33.69 -13.66
N MET A 728 -3.70 -32.64 -13.20
CA MET A 728 -4.43 -31.69 -14.05
C MET A 728 -3.48 -30.91 -14.96
N THR A 729 -2.38 -30.41 -14.42
CA THR A 729 -1.37 -29.63 -15.17
C THR A 729 -0.71 -30.49 -16.23
N ILE A 730 -0.28 -31.70 -15.88
CA ILE A 730 0.31 -32.69 -16.78
C ILE A 730 -0.70 -33.09 -17.87
N ALA A 731 -1.94 -33.40 -17.50
CA ALA A 731 -2.99 -33.74 -18.47
C ALA A 731 -3.31 -32.57 -19.41
N CYS A 732 -3.29 -31.33 -18.91
CA CYS A 732 -3.44 -30.13 -19.71
C CYS A 732 -2.31 -30.00 -20.74
N PHE A 733 -1.06 -30.07 -20.28
CA PHE A 733 0.13 -30.00 -21.13
C PHE A 733 0.09 -31.03 -22.28
N PHE A 734 -0.09 -32.31 -21.94
CA PHE A 734 -0.14 -33.37 -22.96
C PHE A 734 -1.37 -33.29 -23.88
N ARG A 735 -2.49 -32.72 -23.42
CA ARG A 735 -3.65 -32.46 -24.28
C ARG A 735 -3.36 -31.32 -25.26
N THR A 736 -2.66 -30.28 -24.83
CA THR A 736 -2.24 -29.17 -25.70
C THR A 736 -1.24 -29.66 -26.75
N LEU A 737 -0.23 -30.45 -26.35
CA LEU A 737 0.71 -31.09 -27.28
C LEU A 737 0.03 -31.89 -28.40
N ARG A 738 -1.03 -32.66 -28.06
CA ARG A 738 -1.79 -33.46 -29.04
C ARG A 738 -2.66 -32.62 -29.97
N ARG A 739 -3.14 -31.45 -29.53
CA ARG A 739 -4.05 -30.59 -30.31
C ARG A 739 -3.32 -29.57 -31.19
N ARG A 740 -2.17 -29.09 -30.75
CA ARG A 740 -1.33 -28.07 -31.43
C ARG A 740 -0.23 -28.70 -32.29
N GLY A 741 -0.55 -29.66 -33.16
CA GLY A 741 0.41 -30.12 -34.18
C GLY A 741 1.72 -30.80 -33.71
N GLY A 742 1.90 -31.13 -32.42
CA GLY A 742 3.06 -31.89 -31.92
C GLY A 742 4.00 -31.12 -30.97
N PHE A 743 5.22 -31.64 -30.78
CA PHE A 743 6.16 -31.16 -29.76
C PHE A 743 6.67 -29.74 -30.01
N ARG A 744 6.85 -29.33 -31.28
CA ARG A 744 7.36 -27.99 -31.62
C ARG A 744 6.48 -26.87 -31.08
N GLU A 745 5.16 -26.95 -31.23
CA GLU A 745 4.24 -25.92 -30.73
C GLU A 745 3.98 -26.02 -29.22
N GLY A 746 4.22 -27.17 -28.61
CA GLY A 746 4.14 -27.36 -27.16
C GLY A 746 5.43 -27.04 -26.41
N SER A 747 6.54 -26.81 -27.12
CA SER A 747 7.87 -26.57 -26.54
C SER A 747 7.92 -25.32 -25.66
N ASP A 748 7.24 -24.23 -26.06
CA ASP A 748 7.20 -22.99 -25.29
C ASP A 748 6.35 -23.12 -24.02
N LEU A 749 5.23 -23.87 -24.09
CA LEU A 749 4.44 -24.20 -22.91
C LEU A 749 5.23 -25.09 -21.94
N LEU A 750 6.00 -26.05 -22.47
CA LEU A 750 6.88 -26.89 -21.66
C LEU A 750 7.97 -26.04 -20.97
N ALA A 751 8.61 -25.13 -21.71
CA ALA A 751 9.59 -24.21 -21.15
C ALA A 751 8.97 -23.39 -20.01
N PHE A 752 7.81 -22.78 -20.24
CA PHE A 752 7.09 -22.01 -19.24
C PHE A 752 6.80 -22.81 -17.97
N LEU A 753 6.25 -24.03 -18.10
CA LEU A 753 5.93 -24.90 -16.96
C LEU A 753 7.18 -25.33 -16.19
N LEU A 754 8.29 -25.61 -16.88
CA LEU A 754 9.54 -26.02 -16.26
C LEU A 754 10.27 -24.85 -15.59
N ILE A 755 10.17 -23.63 -16.13
CA ILE A 755 10.78 -22.43 -15.53
C ILE A 755 9.98 -22.03 -14.28
N ASN A 756 8.67 -21.87 -14.41
CA ASN A 756 7.81 -21.23 -13.41
C ASN A 756 7.11 -22.20 -12.45
N GLY A 757 7.13 -23.51 -12.72
CA GLY A 757 6.52 -24.50 -11.83
C GLY A 757 7.20 -24.63 -10.47
N CYS A 758 6.51 -25.17 -9.48
CA CYS A 758 7.13 -25.55 -8.21
C CYS A 758 7.97 -26.84 -8.39
N ALA A 759 8.91 -27.10 -7.48
CA ALA A 759 9.80 -28.28 -7.57
C ALA A 759 9.03 -29.61 -7.68
N VAL A 760 7.90 -29.73 -6.98
CA VAL A 760 7.03 -30.93 -7.01
C VAL A 760 6.43 -31.13 -8.40
N LEU A 761 5.88 -30.07 -9.01
CA LEU A 761 5.32 -30.12 -10.35
C LEU A 761 6.40 -30.45 -11.38
N LYS A 762 7.58 -29.81 -11.30
CA LYS A 762 8.69 -30.06 -12.23
C LYS A 762 9.11 -31.54 -12.20
N ALA A 763 9.28 -32.12 -11.01
CA ALA A 763 9.62 -33.53 -10.85
C ALA A 763 8.53 -34.47 -11.41
N LYS A 764 7.26 -34.25 -11.04
CA LYS A 764 6.15 -35.09 -11.52
C LYS A 764 5.90 -34.95 -13.03
N LEU A 765 6.08 -33.75 -13.60
CA LEU A 765 5.99 -33.52 -15.04
C LEU A 765 7.13 -34.22 -15.79
N PHE A 766 8.35 -34.21 -15.23
CA PHE A 766 9.50 -34.88 -15.81
C PHE A 766 9.35 -36.41 -15.83
N GLU A 767 8.84 -37.01 -14.74
CA GLU A 767 8.63 -38.45 -14.63
C GLU A 767 7.36 -38.94 -15.37
N ALA A 768 6.49 -38.03 -15.79
CA ALA A 768 5.22 -38.38 -16.41
C ALA A 768 5.38 -39.22 -17.69
N ARG A 769 4.52 -40.25 -17.82
CA ARG A 769 4.48 -41.17 -18.97
C ARG A 769 5.85 -41.76 -19.32
N SER A 770 6.60 -42.20 -18.30
CA SER A 770 7.92 -42.81 -18.48
C SER A 770 8.91 -41.89 -19.18
N PHE A 771 9.04 -40.64 -18.69
CA PHE A 771 9.97 -39.63 -19.20
C PHE A 771 9.69 -39.16 -20.65
N GLU A 772 8.42 -39.14 -21.07
CA GLU A 772 8.00 -38.71 -22.42
C GLU A 772 8.48 -37.28 -22.77
N VAL A 773 8.57 -36.40 -21.76
CA VAL A 773 9.12 -35.04 -21.91
C VAL A 773 10.58 -35.09 -22.36
N LEU A 774 11.42 -35.84 -21.65
CA LEU A 774 12.84 -35.98 -21.99
C LEU A 774 13.00 -36.66 -23.36
N ARG A 775 12.22 -37.72 -23.62
CA ARG A 775 12.23 -38.43 -24.89
C ARG A 775 11.92 -37.49 -26.06
N SER A 776 10.93 -36.61 -25.91
CA SER A 776 10.55 -35.66 -26.95
C SER A 776 11.60 -34.57 -27.16
N VAL A 777 12.20 -34.04 -26.09
CA VAL A 777 13.31 -33.07 -26.17
C VAL A 777 14.49 -33.64 -26.94
N VAL A 778 14.87 -34.89 -26.65
CA VAL A 778 16.01 -35.57 -27.29
C VAL A 778 15.73 -35.88 -28.76
N LYS A 779 14.54 -36.44 -29.07
CA LYS A 779 14.12 -36.73 -30.46
C LYS A 779 14.11 -35.51 -31.37
N HIS A 780 13.82 -34.33 -30.81
CA HIS A 780 13.79 -33.08 -31.54
C HIS A 780 15.11 -32.28 -31.45
N PHE A 781 16.14 -32.83 -30.79
CA PHE A 781 17.43 -32.17 -30.58
C PHE A 781 17.30 -30.73 -30.01
N ASP A 782 16.32 -30.51 -29.12
CA ASP A 782 16.03 -29.17 -28.56
C ASP A 782 17.00 -28.82 -27.42
N VAL A 783 18.11 -28.17 -27.77
CA VAL A 783 19.16 -27.75 -26.82
C VAL A 783 18.62 -26.80 -25.75
N ARG A 784 17.68 -25.91 -26.08
CA ARG A 784 17.11 -24.93 -25.15
C ARG A 784 16.36 -25.64 -24.03
N LEU A 785 15.44 -26.53 -24.39
CA LEU A 785 14.65 -27.29 -23.41
C LEU A 785 15.51 -28.28 -22.63
N TYR A 786 16.51 -28.89 -23.24
CA TYR A 786 17.43 -29.77 -22.54
C TYR A 786 18.21 -29.02 -21.45
N ARG A 787 18.68 -27.79 -21.73
CA ARG A 787 19.31 -26.92 -20.72
C ARG A 787 18.35 -26.53 -19.61
N ILE A 788 17.09 -26.20 -19.94
CA ILE A 788 16.07 -25.89 -18.93
C ILE A 788 15.85 -27.11 -18.02
N LEU A 789 15.78 -28.33 -18.58
CA LEU A 789 15.67 -29.56 -17.79
C LEU A 789 16.87 -29.78 -16.86
N GLN A 790 18.10 -29.54 -17.34
CA GLN A 790 19.31 -29.63 -16.52
C GLN A 790 19.34 -28.63 -15.35
N LEU A 791 18.71 -27.47 -15.51
CA LEU A 791 18.59 -26.45 -14.45
C LEU A 791 17.40 -26.71 -13.52
N SER A 792 16.36 -27.37 -14.03
CA SER A 792 15.07 -27.55 -13.35
C SER A 792 14.96 -28.84 -12.55
N ILE A 793 15.74 -29.86 -12.90
CA ILE A 793 15.66 -31.23 -12.35
C ILE A 793 17.00 -31.60 -11.71
N SER A 794 16.97 -32.44 -10.67
CA SER A 794 18.19 -32.89 -10.02
C SER A 794 19.08 -33.71 -10.98
N PRO A 795 20.41 -33.56 -10.94
CA PRO A 795 21.31 -34.30 -11.84
C PRO A 795 21.12 -35.82 -11.77
N ALA A 796 20.88 -36.36 -10.57
CA ALA A 796 20.66 -37.79 -10.35
C ALA A 796 19.36 -38.29 -11.00
N GLN A 797 18.27 -37.51 -10.95
CA GLN A 797 17.01 -37.86 -11.63
C GLN A 797 17.16 -37.84 -13.16
N LEU A 798 17.88 -36.84 -13.68
CA LEU A 798 18.15 -36.74 -15.11
C LEU A 798 19.00 -37.91 -15.60
N GLU A 799 20.03 -38.28 -14.85
CA GLU A 799 20.88 -39.43 -15.18
C GLU A 799 20.11 -40.76 -15.16
N LYS A 800 19.28 -40.97 -14.12
CA LYS A 800 18.38 -42.13 -14.04
C LYS A 800 17.44 -42.22 -15.24
N ALA A 801 16.85 -41.10 -15.67
CA ALA A 801 15.98 -41.04 -16.82
C ALA A 801 16.71 -41.37 -18.12
N ILE A 802 17.92 -40.83 -18.33
CA ILE A 802 18.76 -41.12 -19.50
C ILE A 802 19.14 -42.60 -19.54
N GLN A 803 19.52 -43.20 -18.42
CA GLN A 803 19.84 -44.63 -18.35
C GLN A 803 18.62 -45.51 -18.65
N THR A 804 17.44 -45.11 -18.17
CA THR A 804 16.17 -45.82 -18.41
C THR A 804 15.76 -45.75 -19.89
N LEU A 805 15.98 -44.61 -20.55
CA LEU A 805 15.64 -44.41 -21.97
C LEU A 805 16.73 -44.86 -22.94
N LYS A 806 17.94 -45.18 -22.46
CA LYS A 806 19.08 -45.64 -23.27
C LYS A 806 18.72 -46.73 -24.32
N PRO A 807 17.97 -47.80 -24.00
CA PRO A 807 17.61 -48.81 -25.00
C PRO A 807 16.61 -48.33 -26.06
N HIS A 808 16.03 -47.14 -25.90
CA HIS A 808 15.03 -46.55 -26.79
C HIS A 808 15.56 -45.36 -27.60
N PHE A 809 16.85 -45.02 -27.46
CA PHE A 809 17.50 -43.94 -28.18
C PHE A 809 18.43 -44.46 -29.28
N THR A 810 18.51 -43.73 -30.39
CA THR A 810 19.56 -43.94 -31.40
C THR A 810 20.92 -43.48 -30.86
N GLU A 811 22.01 -43.89 -31.53
CA GLU A 811 23.36 -43.48 -31.15
C GLU A 811 23.54 -41.95 -31.21
N GLU A 812 22.93 -41.30 -32.21
CA GLU A 812 22.91 -39.84 -32.35
C GLU A 812 22.15 -39.13 -31.22
N GLU A 813 20.98 -39.65 -30.83
CA GLU A 813 20.16 -39.13 -29.72
C GLU A 813 20.88 -39.27 -28.37
N PHE A 814 21.61 -40.38 -28.17
CA PHE A 814 22.42 -40.58 -26.96
C PHE A 814 23.65 -39.66 -26.94
N ASN A 815 24.28 -39.43 -28.09
CA ASN A 815 25.40 -38.50 -28.23
C ASN A 815 24.99 -37.04 -28.00
N PHE A 816 23.77 -36.63 -28.40
CA PHE A 816 23.20 -35.33 -28.06
C PHE A 816 23.12 -35.11 -26.53
N CYS A 817 22.68 -36.14 -25.79
CA CYS A 817 22.64 -36.06 -24.33
C CYS A 817 24.03 -35.84 -23.71
N ARG A 818 25.09 -36.43 -24.28
CA ARG A 818 26.48 -36.25 -23.82
C ARG A 818 27.10 -34.92 -24.24
N SER A 819 26.87 -34.46 -25.47
CA SER A 819 27.50 -33.24 -25.99
C SER A 819 27.04 -31.98 -25.26
N VAL A 820 25.76 -31.91 -24.88
CA VAL A 820 25.21 -30.78 -24.12
C VAL A 820 25.69 -30.78 -22.66
N VAL A 821 26.11 -31.93 -22.11
CA VAL A 821 26.71 -32.04 -20.77
C VAL A 821 28.16 -31.53 -20.75
N HIS A 822 28.93 -31.73 -21.83
CA HIS A 822 30.32 -31.28 -21.92
C HIS A 822 30.50 -29.78 -22.23
N ALA A 823 29.49 -29.10 -22.77
CA ALA A 823 29.50 -27.65 -23.01
C ALA A 823 29.33 -26.80 -21.73
N ARG A 824 29.49 -27.39 -20.53
CA ARG A 824 29.49 -26.71 -19.22
C ARG A 824 30.88 -26.20 -18.79
N HIS A 825 31.93 -26.51 -19.55
CA HIS A 825 33.30 -26.05 -19.30
C HIS A 825 33.63 -24.80 -20.12
#